data_AF-A0A811LPD4-F1
#
_entry.id   AF-A0A811LPD4-F1
#
_cell.length_a   1.000
_cell.length_b   1.000
_cell.length_c   1.000
_cell.angle_alpha   90.00
_cell.angle_beta   90.00
_cell.angle_gamma   90.00
#
_symmetry.space_group_name_H-M   'P 1'
#
loop_
_entity.id
_entity.type
_entity.pdbx_description
1 polymer ?
#
loop_
_entity_poly.entity_id
_entity_poly.type
_entity_poly.pdbx_seq_one_letter_code
_entity_poly.pdbx_strand_id
1 'polypeptide(L)'
;MRLLFLLLLVTTTTAFIGKNRFNKLRKLQVDLDANDKHLLSEVAEQWFTQKLDHFNETDEYTWKQMFYSNDAFYKDGGPEFLMIGGEGPESPAYIVRDGIPLVEWAKKLNARLWILEHRFYGQSHPKPTQTTENLKYLTSQQALADLANFIRSKNDELQLTNPKWVVFGGSYPGALALWFRVLYPELTVGAVGSSAPLDIQMDFYGYLRVCQEAYRSYSQKCADNIGKAFRHLRQFMDFKRGRSRLEDAMHVEPLFEKQNLTFTDLQNFYGNVFGMFQGAVQYSRVNAGGYPTGGSIPDVCKIMEEPVFSPVTHLINVHKYMVEFERESSDVFDDDYEGMIEYLKNPDFGKYGYYSAARSWTWQTCNEFGYFQSTAFETNIFGTGTPADYYYNMCTDIFGKEYNVDYVKAATRRTQDFYGEADEYNGTHVVIPNGSIDPWHALGTYVSDFEKDQHAYLITGSAHCADMSAPGPNDVPGLGQVRSLIFEKLQEWTGNKVSAHDSDLNRTDKKKVVKSEVKEAEKKVKMEKKMKVEKIDVKNVCFECGGNEKSLPKVQDTNKKLKFKGGRYQGMPGLLDQSENIFFADDVGYPNISEFNQIVDHFDDNNDQTFTQYFYLNEKYYKEGGPLFLFIGGEGPLGTKYAYDEQVPLVMHAKEVNAAIYAVEHRYYGDSTLTKDLSVPNLKYLISRQALEDLAYFIKTINEAKGYKNPKWITFGGSYAGALSAWFRKLYPDLTVGTIGSSGPVEAKVDYFEYMQVVANSTSACKDKIKEGIDTIQKQITSVEGRKLINDKLVPCDPRRKFDAEYIEAYDEMEFFSDLVGQFMGAVQYNKHGPKSEINQICKIWNNDNYDVYRKFKLMNPCYEFDYQSTIDQFSDIELHGRFSNTRLWFWQTCNEFGYYQSTDIGYNTFGSSVPVNYFIGWCHRAYDSVFTRDKIEQNIKETQKFYGGARGYKATKHLHIYHTVDPWHALGFYTDNEDHGEDVRSFLVDGTSHCADMYYPNKYDPEGLKEARNLILETIKRWIK
;
A
#
# COMPACT_ATOMS: atom_id res chain seq x y z
N MET A 1 68.95 3.49 6.86
CA MET A 1 68.63 2.26 6.11
C MET A 1 67.65 1.40 6.92
N ARG A 2 66.42 1.91 7.14
CA ARG A 2 65.30 1.25 7.85
C ARG A 2 64.00 1.95 7.42
N LEU A 3 63.46 1.53 6.29
CA LEU A 3 62.15 1.97 5.74
C LEU A 3 61.85 1.02 4.57
N LEU A 4 61.08 -0.06 4.80
CA LEU A 4 60.40 -0.85 3.73
C LEU A 4 59.53 -2.05 4.20
N PHE A 5 59.14 -2.17 5.47
CA PHE A 5 58.37 -3.35 5.95
C PHE A 5 57.07 -3.05 6.71
N LEU A 6 56.40 -1.92 6.41
CA LEU A 6 55.20 -1.48 7.15
C LEU A 6 54.03 -1.02 6.27
N LEU A 7 53.99 -1.43 4.99
CA LEU A 7 52.98 -0.96 4.01
C LEU A 7 52.21 -2.08 3.28
N LEU A 8 52.18 -3.29 3.84
CA LEU A 8 51.52 -4.46 3.20
C LEU A 8 50.53 -5.21 4.12
N LEU A 9 50.06 -4.57 5.19
CA LEU A 9 49.13 -5.17 6.16
C LEU A 9 47.86 -4.33 6.44
N VAL A 10 47.51 -3.38 5.56
CA VAL A 10 46.34 -2.48 5.74
C VAL A 10 45.30 -2.58 4.61
N THR A 11 45.37 -3.58 3.72
CA THR A 11 44.44 -3.67 2.56
C THR A 11 43.57 -4.93 2.51
N THR A 12 43.35 -5.65 3.61
CA THR A 12 42.48 -6.85 3.61
C THR A 12 41.42 -6.93 4.72
N THR A 13 41.11 -5.83 5.42
CA THR A 13 40.11 -5.83 6.51
C THR A 13 38.94 -4.86 6.34
N THR A 14 38.68 -4.33 5.14
CA THR A 14 37.57 -3.37 4.90
C THR A 14 36.51 -3.88 3.93
N ALA A 15 36.11 -5.15 4.02
CA ALA A 15 35.08 -5.75 3.13
C ALA A 15 34.06 -6.62 3.89
N PHE A 16 33.73 -6.26 5.14
CA PHE A 16 33.01 -7.17 6.04
C PHE A 16 31.88 -6.54 6.85
N ILE A 17 31.21 -5.49 6.36
CA ILE A 17 30.36 -4.67 7.24
C ILE A 17 29.12 -4.18 6.46
N GLY A 18 28.17 -5.07 6.21
CA GLY A 18 26.87 -4.75 5.57
C GLY A 18 25.96 -5.97 5.34
N LYS A 19 26.25 -7.12 6.00
CA LYS A 19 25.80 -8.46 5.60
C LYS A 19 24.47 -8.93 6.20
N ASN A 20 23.92 -8.29 7.22
CA ASN A 20 22.97 -8.97 8.11
C ASN A 20 21.51 -8.99 7.63
N ARG A 21 21.10 -8.09 6.73
CA ARG A 21 19.69 -7.95 6.31
C ARG A 21 19.34 -8.74 5.04
N PHE A 22 20.21 -8.72 4.02
CA PHE A 22 19.93 -9.29 2.70
C PHE A 22 20.42 -10.73 2.49
N ASN A 23 21.28 -11.26 3.37
CA ASN A 23 21.84 -12.62 3.23
C ASN A 23 20.99 -13.72 3.90
N LYS A 24 19.92 -13.37 4.62
CA LYS A 24 19.15 -14.32 5.44
C LYS A 24 18.28 -15.28 4.65
N LEU A 25 17.87 -14.91 3.42
CA LEU A 25 17.07 -15.78 2.56
C LEU A 25 17.75 -17.12 2.23
N ARG A 26 19.09 -17.20 2.38
CA ARG A 26 19.86 -18.33 1.86
C ARG A 26 20.91 -18.95 2.78
N LYS A 27 21.14 -18.43 4.00
CA LYS A 27 21.92 -19.16 5.04
C LYS A 27 21.29 -20.53 5.38
N LEU A 28 20.00 -20.73 5.11
CA LEU A 28 19.31 -22.04 5.12
C LEU A 28 19.98 -23.12 4.25
N GLN A 29 20.74 -22.71 3.23
CA GLN A 29 21.24 -23.58 2.16
C GLN A 29 22.69 -24.04 2.36
N VAL A 30 23.40 -23.49 3.37
CA VAL A 30 24.87 -23.69 3.54
C VAL A 30 25.31 -24.14 4.94
N ASP A 31 24.39 -24.54 5.84
CA ASP A 31 24.81 -25.39 6.97
C ASP A 31 24.93 -26.84 6.48
N LEU A 32 26.03 -27.09 5.78
CA LEU A 32 26.41 -28.42 5.29
C LEU A 32 26.86 -29.28 6.46
N ASP A 33 26.15 -30.39 6.70
CA ASP A 33 26.74 -31.48 7.47
C ASP A 33 28.00 -31.96 6.74
N ALA A 34 29.07 -32.23 7.49
CA ALA A 34 30.35 -32.69 6.91
C ALA A 34 30.21 -33.98 6.07
N ASN A 35 29.11 -34.72 6.25
CA ASN A 35 28.76 -35.92 5.48
C ASN A 35 28.17 -35.62 4.08
N ASP A 36 27.63 -34.43 3.82
CA ASP A 36 26.95 -34.11 2.55
C ASP A 36 27.92 -33.66 1.44
N LYS A 37 29.19 -33.36 1.77
CA LYS A 37 30.21 -32.96 0.78
C LYS A 37 30.49 -34.02 -0.28
N HIS A 38 30.31 -35.31 0.04
CA HIS A 38 30.51 -36.40 -0.91
C HIS A 38 29.36 -36.48 -1.93
N LEU A 39 28.10 -36.40 -1.46
CA LEU A 39 26.89 -36.42 -2.32
C LEU A 39 26.85 -35.22 -3.30
N LEU A 40 27.26 -34.04 -2.83
CA LEU A 40 27.32 -32.85 -3.68
C LEU A 40 28.43 -32.90 -4.74
N SER A 41 29.41 -33.79 -4.60
CA SER A 41 30.50 -33.97 -5.58
C SER A 41 30.14 -34.87 -6.77
N GLU A 42 29.00 -35.58 -6.69
CA GLU A 42 28.55 -36.53 -7.73
C GLU A 42 27.74 -35.88 -8.85
N VAL A 43 27.17 -34.68 -8.63
CA VAL A 43 26.45 -33.91 -9.65
C VAL A 43 27.33 -32.76 -10.14
N ALA A 44 27.73 -32.83 -11.41
CA ALA A 44 28.57 -31.81 -12.02
C ALA A 44 27.79 -30.54 -12.35
N GLU A 45 28.44 -29.39 -12.18
CA GLU A 45 27.95 -28.10 -12.70
C GLU A 45 27.91 -28.13 -14.23
N GLN A 46 26.79 -27.70 -14.81
CA GLN A 46 26.55 -27.70 -16.25
C GLN A 46 26.17 -26.31 -16.74
N TRP A 47 26.33 -26.08 -18.05
CA TRP A 47 26.19 -24.76 -18.67
C TRP A 47 25.30 -24.80 -19.90
N PHE A 48 24.26 -23.98 -19.89
CA PHE A 48 23.32 -23.78 -20.98
C PHE A 48 23.62 -22.47 -21.71
N THR A 49 23.61 -22.47 -23.06
CA THR A 49 23.73 -21.22 -23.83
C THR A 49 22.37 -20.54 -23.89
N GLN A 50 22.27 -19.37 -23.28
CA GLN A 50 21.04 -18.60 -23.14
C GLN A 50 21.11 -17.30 -23.97
N LYS A 51 19.94 -16.81 -24.43
CA LYS A 51 19.83 -15.48 -25.04
C LYS A 51 19.87 -14.39 -23.97
N LEU A 52 20.49 -13.26 -24.27
CA LEU A 52 20.52 -12.13 -23.32
C LEU A 52 19.13 -11.49 -23.17
N ASP A 53 18.55 -11.11 -24.30
CA ASP A 53 17.28 -10.40 -24.38
C ASP A 53 16.29 -11.19 -25.24
N HIS A 54 15.26 -11.75 -24.59
CA HIS A 54 14.22 -12.51 -25.28
C HIS A 54 13.18 -11.65 -25.99
N PHE A 55 13.16 -10.34 -25.73
CA PHE A 55 12.15 -9.42 -26.23
C PHE A 55 12.72 -8.44 -27.27
N ASN A 56 13.99 -8.62 -27.65
CA ASN A 56 14.62 -7.93 -28.77
C ASN A 56 15.16 -8.94 -29.77
N GLU A 57 14.39 -9.21 -30.84
CA GLU A 57 14.78 -10.19 -31.88
C GLU A 57 16.06 -9.81 -32.64
N THR A 58 16.50 -8.54 -32.57
CA THR A 58 17.73 -8.09 -33.22
C THR A 58 18.99 -8.30 -32.37
N ASP A 59 18.83 -8.64 -31.09
CA ASP A 59 19.96 -8.96 -30.21
C ASP A 59 20.34 -10.44 -30.33
N GLU A 60 21.49 -10.70 -30.95
CA GLU A 60 22.06 -12.05 -31.08
C GLU A 60 22.99 -12.42 -29.90
N TYR A 61 23.13 -11.56 -28.89
CA TYR A 61 24.03 -11.82 -27.77
C TYR A 61 23.56 -13.02 -26.94
N THR A 62 24.51 -13.93 -26.66
CA THR A 62 24.28 -15.11 -25.82
C THR A 62 25.24 -15.16 -24.64
N TRP A 63 24.86 -15.88 -23.60
CA TRP A 63 25.60 -16.04 -22.37
C TRP A 63 25.44 -17.45 -21.81
N LYS A 64 26.19 -17.79 -20.75
CA LYS A 64 26.16 -19.12 -20.13
C LYS A 64 25.37 -19.09 -18.82
N GLN A 65 24.25 -19.81 -18.80
CA GLN A 65 23.41 -20.00 -17.62
C GLN A 65 23.76 -21.33 -16.96
N MET A 66 24.00 -21.32 -15.66
CA MET A 66 24.37 -22.52 -14.90
C MET A 66 23.13 -23.35 -14.59
N PHE A 67 23.27 -24.68 -14.61
CA PHE A 67 22.24 -25.61 -14.17
C PHE A 67 22.84 -26.91 -13.61
N TYR A 68 22.02 -27.66 -12.89
CA TYR A 68 22.31 -29.03 -12.44
C TYR A 68 21.23 -29.99 -12.95
N SER A 69 21.60 -31.25 -13.19
CA SER A 69 20.66 -32.33 -13.47
C SER A 69 20.98 -33.57 -12.64
N ASN A 70 19.94 -34.33 -12.28
CA ASN A 70 20.09 -35.63 -11.66
C ASN A 70 19.15 -36.65 -12.33
N ASP A 71 19.77 -37.60 -13.02
CA ASP A 71 19.12 -38.61 -13.83
C ASP A 71 19.06 -39.97 -13.11
N ALA A 72 19.54 -40.07 -11.86
CA ALA A 72 19.69 -41.33 -11.13
C ALA A 72 18.38 -42.12 -10.96
N PHE A 73 17.24 -41.42 -11.00
CA PHE A 73 15.90 -42.02 -10.82
C PHE A 73 15.11 -42.09 -12.12
N TYR A 74 15.60 -41.49 -13.20
CA TYR A 74 14.87 -41.36 -14.45
C TYR A 74 14.71 -42.73 -15.14
N LYS A 75 13.52 -42.97 -15.69
CA LYS A 75 13.25 -44.04 -16.64
C LYS A 75 12.62 -43.46 -17.89
N ASP A 76 12.82 -44.11 -19.04
CA ASP A 76 12.26 -43.66 -20.32
C ASP A 76 10.75 -43.39 -20.21
N GLY A 77 10.34 -42.18 -20.61
CA GLY A 77 8.96 -41.70 -20.51
C GLY A 77 8.55 -41.16 -19.14
N GLY A 78 9.49 -41.08 -18.18
CA GLY A 78 9.31 -40.42 -16.90
C GLY A 78 9.15 -38.89 -17.05
N PRO A 79 8.60 -38.21 -16.03
CA PRO A 79 8.43 -36.77 -16.06
C PRO A 79 9.73 -36.01 -15.78
N GLU A 80 9.73 -34.73 -16.11
CA GLU A 80 10.85 -33.81 -15.93
C GLU A 80 10.48 -32.81 -14.83
N PHE A 81 11.21 -32.82 -13.71
CA PHE A 81 10.94 -31.95 -12.56
C PHE A 81 11.98 -30.85 -12.49
N LEU A 82 11.56 -29.60 -12.70
CA LEU A 82 12.42 -28.43 -12.72
C LEU A 82 12.21 -27.57 -11.47
N MET A 83 13.21 -27.53 -10.60
CA MET A 83 13.30 -26.52 -9.55
C MET A 83 13.84 -25.22 -10.14
N ILE A 84 13.07 -24.15 -10.00
CA ILE A 84 13.45 -22.82 -10.46
C ILE A 84 14.40 -22.20 -9.44
N GLY A 85 15.56 -21.73 -9.91
CA GLY A 85 16.49 -20.98 -9.08
C GLY A 85 16.01 -19.58 -8.74
N GLY A 86 16.42 -19.09 -7.57
CA GLY A 86 15.96 -17.82 -7.01
C GLY A 86 17.03 -16.77 -6.82
N GLU A 87 16.81 -15.93 -5.81
CA GLU A 87 17.58 -14.75 -5.44
C GLU A 87 18.94 -15.09 -4.78
N GLY A 88 19.74 -15.96 -5.42
CA GLY A 88 21.10 -16.30 -4.97
C GLY A 88 21.74 -17.49 -5.74
N PRO A 89 22.92 -17.96 -5.29
CA PRO A 89 23.63 -19.06 -5.96
C PRO A 89 22.95 -20.42 -5.76
N GLU A 90 22.75 -21.18 -6.84
CA GLU A 90 22.10 -22.50 -6.78
C GLU A 90 22.99 -23.61 -6.21
N SER A 91 22.34 -24.61 -5.59
CA SER A 91 23.02 -25.75 -4.99
C SER A 91 22.35 -27.06 -5.42
N PRO A 92 23.11 -28.10 -5.80
CA PRO A 92 22.54 -29.38 -6.21
C PRO A 92 21.86 -30.13 -5.05
N ALA A 93 21.96 -29.66 -3.80
CA ALA A 93 21.37 -30.27 -2.62
C ALA A 93 19.87 -30.62 -2.78
N TYR A 94 19.10 -29.76 -3.45
CA TYR A 94 17.65 -29.96 -3.65
C TYR A 94 17.28 -31.11 -4.57
N ILE A 95 18.24 -31.64 -5.35
CA ILE A 95 18.00 -32.74 -6.28
C ILE A 95 18.80 -34.01 -5.94
N VAL A 96 19.68 -33.98 -4.93
CA VAL A 96 20.48 -35.14 -4.52
C VAL A 96 20.20 -35.63 -3.11
N ARG A 97 19.72 -34.78 -2.21
CA ARG A 97 19.60 -35.13 -0.79
C ARG A 97 18.35 -35.97 -0.53
N ASP A 98 18.57 -37.17 0.00
CA ASP A 98 17.50 -38.06 0.45
C ASP A 98 16.60 -37.41 1.51
N GLY A 99 15.30 -37.70 1.45
CA GLY A 99 14.30 -37.14 2.36
C GLY A 99 13.74 -35.78 1.95
N ILE A 100 14.38 -35.06 1.01
CA ILE A 100 13.77 -33.87 0.39
C ILE A 100 12.54 -34.32 -0.43
N PRO A 101 11.35 -33.70 -0.23
CA PRO A 101 10.12 -34.11 -0.90
C PRO A 101 10.26 -34.25 -2.43
N LEU A 102 10.92 -33.28 -3.09
CA LEU A 102 11.15 -33.33 -4.53
C LEU A 102 11.92 -34.58 -4.98
N VAL A 103 12.99 -34.93 -4.27
CA VAL A 103 13.80 -36.13 -4.53
C VAL A 103 12.99 -37.40 -4.30
N GLU A 104 12.22 -37.44 -3.21
CA GLU A 104 11.35 -38.58 -2.89
C GLU A 104 10.21 -38.77 -3.90
N TRP A 105 9.66 -37.69 -4.44
CA TRP A 105 8.67 -37.75 -5.52
C TRP A 105 9.30 -38.21 -6.82
N ALA A 106 10.49 -37.74 -7.17
CA ALA A 106 11.21 -38.17 -8.37
C ALA A 106 11.53 -39.68 -8.34
N LYS A 107 11.98 -40.22 -7.20
CA LYS A 107 12.17 -41.66 -7.00
C LYS A 107 10.90 -42.47 -7.29
N LYS A 108 9.76 -42.00 -6.81
CA LYS A 108 8.46 -42.70 -6.94
C LYS A 108 7.87 -42.59 -8.34
N LEU A 109 8.13 -41.49 -9.04
CA LEU A 109 7.58 -41.19 -10.37
C LEU A 109 8.56 -41.47 -11.51
N ASN A 110 9.75 -41.96 -11.19
CA ASN A 110 10.87 -42.15 -12.11
C ASN A 110 11.20 -40.86 -12.88
N ALA A 111 11.16 -39.72 -12.18
CA ALA A 111 11.39 -38.40 -12.76
C ALA A 111 12.88 -38.10 -12.88
N ARG A 112 13.22 -37.28 -13.87
CA ARG A 112 14.52 -36.60 -13.92
C ARG A 112 14.41 -35.26 -13.21
N LEU A 113 15.45 -34.90 -12.48
CA LEU A 113 15.49 -33.67 -11.70
C LEU A 113 16.40 -32.63 -12.35
N TRP A 114 15.97 -31.38 -12.33
CA TRP A 114 16.69 -30.24 -12.87
C TRP A 114 16.66 -29.08 -11.88
N ILE A 115 17.75 -28.31 -11.83
CA ILE A 115 17.81 -26.99 -11.21
C ILE A 115 18.38 -26.03 -12.24
N LEU A 116 17.68 -24.94 -12.57
CA LEU A 116 18.22 -23.88 -13.42
C LEU A 116 18.50 -22.64 -12.56
N GLU A 117 19.75 -22.15 -12.57
CA GLU A 117 20.12 -20.95 -11.84
C GLU A 117 19.58 -19.69 -12.50
N HIS A 118 19.09 -18.76 -11.69
CA HIS A 118 18.49 -17.52 -12.16
C HIS A 118 19.55 -16.58 -12.77
N ARG A 119 19.21 -15.88 -13.85
CA ARG A 119 20.07 -14.83 -14.42
C ARG A 119 20.50 -13.80 -13.37
N PHE A 120 21.76 -13.36 -13.42
CA PHE A 120 22.38 -12.42 -12.47
C PHE A 120 22.56 -12.91 -11.03
N TYR A 121 22.33 -14.18 -10.76
CA TYR A 121 22.61 -14.80 -9.46
C TYR A 121 23.66 -15.90 -9.61
N GLY A 122 24.38 -16.17 -8.52
CA GLY A 122 25.39 -17.23 -8.48
C GLY A 122 26.49 -17.07 -9.51
N GLN A 123 26.63 -18.06 -10.40
CA GLN A 123 27.61 -18.08 -11.49
C GLN A 123 26.98 -17.73 -12.85
N SER A 124 25.67 -17.53 -12.89
CA SER A 124 24.88 -17.20 -14.08
C SER A 124 24.95 -15.70 -14.38
N HIS A 125 26.00 -15.28 -15.09
CA HIS A 125 26.30 -13.86 -15.36
C HIS A 125 26.02 -13.50 -16.83
N PRO A 126 24.89 -12.86 -17.17
CA PRO A 126 24.60 -12.46 -18.55
C PRO A 126 25.55 -11.37 -19.09
N LYS A 127 26.14 -10.60 -18.17
CA LYS A 127 27.14 -9.56 -18.42
C LYS A 127 28.27 -9.64 -17.38
N PRO A 128 29.46 -9.08 -17.65
CA PRO A 128 30.59 -9.16 -16.73
C PRO A 128 30.37 -8.51 -15.35
N THR A 129 29.47 -7.52 -15.26
CA THR A 129 29.20 -6.77 -14.03
C THR A 129 27.72 -6.40 -13.93
N GLN A 130 27.28 -6.06 -12.71
CA GLN A 130 25.95 -5.58 -12.35
C GLN A 130 25.86 -4.04 -12.35
N THR A 131 26.45 -3.38 -13.35
CA THR A 131 26.17 -1.97 -13.58
C THR A 131 24.69 -1.80 -13.89
N THR A 132 24.13 -0.63 -13.59
CA THR A 132 22.72 -0.32 -13.84
C THR A 132 22.32 -0.55 -15.32
N GLU A 133 23.22 -0.23 -16.26
CA GLU A 133 23.03 -0.51 -17.69
C GLU A 133 22.88 -2.01 -18.02
N ASN A 134 23.58 -2.88 -17.28
CA ASN A 134 23.49 -4.33 -17.45
C ASN A 134 22.27 -4.90 -16.70
N LEU A 135 21.94 -4.34 -15.52
CA LEU A 135 20.83 -4.80 -14.69
C LEU A 135 19.46 -4.62 -15.35
N LYS A 136 19.34 -3.81 -16.41
CA LYS A 136 18.10 -3.74 -17.21
C LYS A 136 17.65 -5.11 -17.77
N TYR A 137 18.55 -6.07 -17.91
CA TYR A 137 18.23 -7.45 -18.34
C TYR A 137 17.85 -8.37 -17.17
N LEU A 138 17.95 -7.90 -15.93
CA LEU A 138 17.46 -8.58 -14.74
C LEU A 138 15.99 -8.19 -14.52
N THR A 139 15.11 -8.94 -15.18
CA THR A 139 13.65 -8.86 -14.97
C THR A 139 13.06 -10.25 -14.83
N SER A 140 11.95 -10.35 -14.11
CA SER A 140 11.14 -11.55 -13.96
C SER A 140 10.67 -12.10 -15.30
N GLN A 141 10.24 -11.24 -16.23
CA GLN A 141 9.84 -11.63 -17.59
C GLN A 141 10.98 -12.29 -18.36
N GLN A 142 12.18 -11.75 -18.27
CA GLN A 142 13.35 -12.32 -18.92
C GLN A 142 13.75 -13.67 -18.28
N ALA A 143 13.62 -13.81 -16.96
CA ALA A 143 13.86 -15.07 -16.26
C ALA A 143 12.82 -16.15 -16.62
N LEU A 144 11.54 -15.78 -16.80
CA LEU A 144 10.50 -16.69 -17.29
C LEU A 144 10.79 -17.14 -18.74
N ALA A 145 11.26 -16.22 -19.59
CA ALA A 145 11.68 -16.56 -20.94
C ALA A 145 12.94 -17.45 -20.96
N ASP A 146 13.85 -17.30 -19.99
CA ASP A 146 14.99 -18.20 -19.84
C ASP A 146 14.54 -19.65 -19.59
N LEU A 147 13.60 -19.83 -18.66
CA LEU A 147 13.00 -21.14 -18.34
C LEU A 147 12.37 -21.76 -19.58
N ALA A 148 11.62 -20.97 -20.36
CA ALA A 148 10.98 -21.44 -21.58
C ALA A 148 12.00 -21.89 -22.63
N ASN A 149 13.07 -21.11 -22.84
CA ASN A 149 14.14 -21.45 -23.77
C ASN A 149 14.93 -22.69 -23.32
N PHE A 150 15.17 -22.82 -22.00
CA PHE A 150 15.83 -23.99 -21.42
C PHE A 150 15.03 -25.27 -21.66
N ILE A 151 13.73 -25.28 -21.32
CA ILE A 151 12.85 -26.44 -21.52
C ILE A 151 12.80 -26.85 -23.00
N ARG A 152 12.59 -25.90 -23.92
CA ARG A 152 12.56 -26.18 -25.37
C ARG A 152 13.87 -26.79 -25.84
N SER A 153 15.01 -26.19 -25.45
CA SER A 153 16.33 -26.69 -25.83
C SER A 153 16.62 -28.07 -25.28
N LYS A 154 16.22 -28.38 -24.04
CA LYS A 154 16.42 -29.71 -23.45
C LYS A 154 15.50 -30.76 -24.05
N ASN A 155 14.28 -30.39 -24.42
CA ASN A 155 13.40 -31.28 -25.18
C ASN A 155 14.03 -31.65 -26.53
N ASP A 156 14.62 -30.68 -27.23
CA ASP A 156 15.26 -30.90 -28.52
C ASP A 156 16.57 -31.70 -28.39
N GLU A 157 17.44 -31.33 -27.43
CA GLU A 157 18.72 -32.00 -27.16
C GLU A 157 18.54 -33.48 -26.81
N LEU A 158 17.54 -33.78 -25.97
CA LEU A 158 17.24 -35.14 -25.51
C LEU A 158 16.23 -35.87 -26.40
N GLN A 159 15.71 -35.21 -27.44
CA GLN A 159 14.67 -35.73 -28.33
C GLN A 159 13.44 -36.28 -27.59
N LEU A 160 12.99 -35.56 -26.56
CA LEU A 160 11.87 -36.00 -25.72
C LEU A 160 10.57 -35.99 -26.52
N THR A 161 9.79 -37.06 -26.42
CA THR A 161 8.49 -37.18 -27.07
C THR A 161 7.37 -36.97 -26.04
N ASN A 162 6.50 -35.97 -26.27
CA ASN A 162 5.43 -35.59 -25.33
C ASN A 162 5.93 -35.40 -23.87
N PRO A 163 6.99 -34.59 -23.64
CA PRO A 163 7.60 -34.44 -22.33
C PRO A 163 6.60 -33.89 -21.30
N LYS A 164 6.74 -34.34 -20.04
CA LYS A 164 5.88 -33.95 -18.92
C LYS A 164 6.67 -33.16 -17.90
N TRP A 165 6.82 -31.86 -18.16
CA TRP A 165 7.50 -30.95 -17.25
C TRP A 165 6.60 -30.47 -16.12
N VAL A 166 7.09 -30.51 -14.89
CA VAL A 166 6.50 -29.83 -13.75
C VAL A 166 7.54 -28.88 -13.16
N VAL A 167 7.14 -27.63 -12.92
CA VAL A 167 8.01 -26.61 -12.33
C VAL A 167 7.71 -26.41 -10.85
N PHE A 168 8.76 -26.20 -10.07
CA PHE A 168 8.70 -26.02 -8.61
C PHE A 168 9.47 -24.77 -8.22
N GLY A 169 8.99 -24.08 -7.20
CA GLY A 169 9.73 -22.98 -6.57
C GLY A 169 9.14 -22.61 -5.22
N GLY A 170 9.98 -22.04 -4.35
CA GLY A 170 9.59 -21.44 -3.08
C GLY A 170 9.91 -19.95 -3.07
N SER A 171 9.16 -19.11 -2.37
CA SER A 171 9.37 -17.65 -2.35
C SER A 171 9.19 -17.02 -3.75
N TYR A 172 10.06 -16.09 -4.15
CA TYR A 172 10.10 -15.52 -5.50
C TYR A 172 10.14 -16.59 -6.62
N PRO A 173 10.95 -17.67 -6.54
CA PRO A 173 10.83 -18.81 -7.45
C PRO A 173 9.45 -19.47 -7.48
N GLY A 174 8.73 -19.46 -6.36
CA GLY A 174 7.33 -19.92 -6.30
C GLY A 174 6.41 -19.04 -7.14
N ALA A 175 6.57 -17.72 -7.07
CA ALA A 175 5.87 -16.78 -7.95
C ALA A 175 6.26 -17.02 -9.41
N LEU A 176 7.55 -17.22 -9.72
CA LEU A 176 8.00 -17.59 -11.06
C LEU A 176 7.38 -18.90 -11.55
N ALA A 177 7.28 -19.93 -10.72
CA ALA A 177 6.66 -21.21 -11.11
C ALA A 177 5.18 -21.01 -11.50
N LEU A 178 4.46 -20.20 -10.74
CA LEU A 178 3.05 -19.91 -10.97
C LEU A 178 2.83 -19.01 -12.19
N TRP A 179 3.63 -17.96 -12.36
CA TRP A 179 3.57 -17.10 -13.56
C TRP A 179 4.03 -17.86 -14.80
N PHE A 180 5.02 -18.74 -14.70
CA PHE A 180 5.45 -19.60 -15.80
C PHE A 180 4.32 -20.49 -16.28
N ARG A 181 3.52 -21.04 -15.34
CA ARG A 181 2.34 -21.84 -15.67
C ARG A 181 1.27 -21.05 -16.43
N VAL A 182 1.11 -19.76 -16.12
CA VAL A 182 0.17 -18.87 -16.80
C VAL A 182 0.67 -18.49 -18.20
N LEU A 183 1.95 -18.11 -18.32
CA LEU A 183 2.51 -17.55 -19.56
C LEU A 183 2.97 -18.61 -20.56
N TYR A 184 3.41 -19.78 -20.09
CA TYR A 184 3.89 -20.89 -20.91
C TYR A 184 3.18 -22.22 -20.56
N PRO A 185 1.84 -22.27 -20.59
CA PRO A 185 1.08 -23.45 -20.19
C PRO A 185 1.32 -24.66 -21.11
N GLU A 186 1.84 -24.45 -22.32
CA GLU A 186 2.17 -25.50 -23.27
C GLU A 186 3.47 -26.24 -22.93
N LEU A 187 4.36 -25.63 -22.15
CA LEU A 187 5.66 -26.21 -21.80
C LEU A 187 5.63 -27.07 -20.54
N THR A 188 4.60 -26.95 -19.72
CA THR A 188 4.45 -27.68 -18.45
C THR A 188 3.11 -28.39 -18.38
N VAL A 189 3.01 -29.41 -17.52
CA VAL A 189 1.74 -30.04 -17.18
C VAL A 189 1.21 -29.62 -15.81
N GLY A 190 2.03 -28.98 -14.99
CA GLY A 190 1.61 -28.36 -13.74
C GLY A 190 2.74 -27.57 -13.08
N ALA A 191 2.42 -26.89 -11.98
CA ALA A 191 3.38 -26.14 -11.17
C ALA A 191 3.08 -26.24 -9.68
N VAL A 192 4.13 -26.14 -8.86
CA VAL A 192 4.02 -26.00 -7.40
C VAL A 192 4.76 -24.75 -6.97
N GLY A 193 4.01 -23.75 -6.50
CA GLY A 193 4.55 -22.48 -6.02
C GLY A 193 4.35 -22.34 -4.52
N SER A 194 5.36 -22.71 -3.74
CA SER A 194 5.30 -22.60 -2.28
C SER A 194 5.61 -21.17 -1.82
N SER A 195 4.79 -20.68 -0.89
CA SER A 195 4.97 -19.37 -0.24
C SER A 195 5.20 -18.24 -1.24
N ALA A 196 4.43 -18.28 -2.34
CA ALA A 196 4.65 -17.46 -3.52
C ALA A 196 4.04 -16.05 -3.34
N PRO A 197 4.86 -14.97 -3.30
CA PRO A 197 4.36 -13.61 -3.25
C PRO A 197 3.91 -13.18 -4.66
N LEU A 198 2.61 -13.31 -4.91
CA LEU A 198 1.99 -12.99 -6.20
C LEU A 198 1.50 -11.53 -6.28
N ASP A 199 1.11 -10.94 -5.15
CA ASP A 199 0.64 -9.56 -5.10
C ASP A 199 1.83 -8.59 -5.06
N ILE A 200 1.86 -7.63 -5.98
CA ILE A 200 2.94 -6.64 -6.09
C ILE A 200 2.59 -5.42 -5.24
N GLN A 201 3.29 -5.28 -4.10
CA GLN A 201 3.07 -4.18 -3.17
C GLN A 201 4.35 -3.38 -2.96
N MET A 202 4.33 -2.10 -3.34
CA MET A 202 5.45 -1.18 -3.15
C MET A 202 5.81 -1.06 -1.66
N ASP A 203 4.84 -0.71 -0.82
CA ASP A 203 4.97 -0.69 0.63
C ASP A 203 4.35 -1.95 1.24
N PHE A 204 5.20 -2.89 1.68
CA PHE A 204 4.78 -4.19 2.19
C PHE A 204 4.81 -4.26 3.73
N TYR A 205 3.91 -3.49 4.35
CA TYR A 205 3.68 -3.51 5.80
C TYR A 205 3.14 -4.86 6.31
N GLY A 206 2.47 -5.63 5.44
CA GLY A 206 1.87 -6.93 5.77
C GLY A 206 2.87 -7.93 6.35
N TYR A 207 4.16 -7.84 5.95
CA TYR A 207 5.22 -8.66 6.50
C TYR A 207 5.33 -8.55 8.03
N LEU A 208 5.48 -7.32 8.54
CA LEU A 208 5.65 -7.10 9.98
C LEU A 208 4.34 -7.27 10.75
N ARG A 209 3.19 -7.07 10.11
CA ARG A 209 1.88 -7.40 10.69
C ARG A 209 1.78 -8.90 10.96
N VAL A 210 2.11 -9.76 9.98
CA VAL A 210 2.14 -11.22 10.19
C VAL A 210 3.16 -11.61 11.27
N CYS A 211 4.34 -10.99 11.29
CA CYS A 211 5.32 -11.23 12.36
C CYS A 211 4.73 -10.96 13.75
N GLN A 212 4.07 -9.82 13.92
CA GLN A 212 3.39 -9.48 15.16
C GLN A 212 2.36 -10.54 15.55
N GLU A 213 1.48 -10.91 14.62
CA GLU A 213 0.41 -11.87 14.91
C GLU A 213 0.96 -13.26 15.22
N ALA A 214 2.09 -13.65 14.61
CA ALA A 214 2.80 -14.88 14.95
C ALA A 214 3.31 -14.87 16.40
N TYR A 215 3.91 -13.76 16.87
CA TYR A 215 4.33 -13.62 18.26
C TYR A 215 3.14 -13.60 19.23
N ARG A 216 2.06 -12.87 18.92
CA ARG A 216 0.85 -12.83 19.75
C ARG A 216 0.18 -14.20 19.87
N SER A 217 0.10 -14.92 18.75
CA SER A 217 -0.48 -16.27 18.69
C SER A 217 0.35 -17.28 19.50
N TYR A 218 1.67 -17.10 19.55
CA TYR A 218 2.54 -17.94 20.37
C TYR A 218 2.46 -17.56 21.87
N SER A 219 2.61 -16.28 22.19
CA SER A 219 2.49 -15.74 23.55
C SER A 219 2.21 -14.24 23.54
N GLN A 220 1.05 -13.86 24.08
CA GLN A 220 0.70 -12.44 24.28
C GLN A 220 1.74 -11.71 25.15
N LYS A 221 2.26 -12.37 26.20
CA LYS A 221 3.28 -11.79 27.08
C LYS A 221 4.58 -11.50 26.33
N CYS A 222 5.01 -12.41 25.46
CA CYS A 222 6.18 -12.23 24.60
C CYS A 222 5.98 -11.01 23.69
N ALA A 223 4.87 -10.94 22.96
CA ALA A 223 4.54 -9.83 22.07
C ALA A 223 4.47 -8.48 22.81
N ASP A 224 3.86 -8.44 23.99
CA ASP A 224 3.78 -7.22 24.81
C ASP A 224 5.17 -6.76 25.28
N ASN A 225 6.06 -7.70 25.61
CA ASN A 225 7.44 -7.41 25.99
C ASN A 225 8.28 -6.94 24.79
N ILE A 226 8.03 -7.45 23.58
CA ILE A 226 8.63 -6.91 22.35
C ILE A 226 8.21 -5.44 22.18
N GLY A 227 6.90 -5.16 22.26
CA GLY A 227 6.38 -3.79 22.19
C GLY A 227 6.97 -2.84 23.23
N LYS A 228 7.10 -3.28 24.48
CA LYS A 228 7.75 -2.49 25.55
C LYS A 228 9.23 -2.25 25.22
N ALA A 229 9.93 -3.26 24.72
CA ALA A 229 11.35 -3.16 24.42
C ALA A 229 11.63 -2.17 23.27
N PHE A 230 10.85 -2.19 22.19
CA PHE A 230 10.98 -1.22 21.10
C PHE A 230 10.62 0.22 21.52
N ARG A 231 9.61 0.41 22.38
CA ARG A 231 9.34 1.73 22.97
C ARG A 231 10.52 2.26 23.79
N HIS A 232 11.11 1.41 24.64
CA HIS A 232 12.29 1.78 25.42
C HIS A 232 13.54 1.98 24.55
N LEU A 233 13.67 1.26 23.45
CA LEU A 233 14.77 1.44 22.49
C LEU A 233 14.75 2.87 21.94
N ARG A 234 13.59 3.36 21.48
CA ARG A 234 13.44 4.73 20.98
C ARG A 234 13.81 5.77 22.05
N GLN A 235 13.32 5.59 23.27
CA GLN A 235 13.66 6.47 24.40
C GLN A 235 15.17 6.50 24.66
N PHE A 236 15.87 5.36 24.54
CA PHE A 236 17.32 5.31 24.74
C PHE A 236 18.09 6.04 23.62
N MET A 237 17.56 6.06 22.40
CA MET A 237 18.17 6.77 21.28
C MET A 237 18.09 8.30 21.42
N ASP A 238 17.16 8.84 22.22
CA ASP A 238 16.97 10.28 22.43
C ASP A 238 18.11 10.98 23.18
N PHE A 239 18.85 10.25 24.04
CA PHE A 239 19.87 10.86 24.91
C PHE A 239 21.23 10.18 24.79
N LYS A 240 22.29 11.00 24.87
CA LYS A 240 23.69 10.57 24.68
C LYS A 240 24.07 9.35 25.53
N ARG A 241 23.68 9.35 26.81
CA ARG A 241 23.96 8.24 27.73
C ARG A 241 23.22 6.95 27.36
N GLY A 242 22.05 7.04 26.74
CA GLY A 242 21.25 5.89 26.32
C GLY A 242 21.87 5.25 25.09
N ARG A 243 22.23 6.08 24.11
CA ARG A 243 23.03 5.69 22.92
C ARG A 243 24.33 4.99 23.31
N SER A 244 25.17 5.61 24.14
CA SER A 244 26.43 5.00 24.58
C SER A 244 26.21 3.65 25.31
N ARG A 245 25.13 3.52 26.10
CA ARG A 245 24.81 2.23 26.74
C ARG A 245 24.38 1.15 25.74
N LEU A 246 23.66 1.52 24.69
CA LEU A 246 23.28 0.60 23.61
C LEU A 246 24.50 0.18 22.79
N GLU A 247 25.35 1.15 22.42
CA GLU A 247 26.65 0.91 21.77
C GLU A 247 27.46 -0.11 22.54
N ASP A 248 27.67 0.13 23.84
CA ASP A 248 28.47 -0.75 24.71
C ASP A 248 27.83 -2.14 24.87
N ALA A 249 26.50 -2.24 24.89
CA ALA A 249 25.80 -3.49 25.18
C ALA A 249 25.56 -4.38 23.95
N MET A 250 25.38 -3.78 22.78
CA MET A 250 25.17 -4.47 21.50
C MET A 250 26.43 -4.51 20.64
N HIS A 251 27.53 -3.85 21.06
CA HIS A 251 28.75 -3.64 20.27
C HIS A 251 28.42 -3.01 18.91
N VAL A 252 27.72 -1.88 18.92
CA VAL A 252 27.30 -1.19 17.69
C VAL A 252 28.50 -0.58 16.98
N GLU A 253 28.66 -0.87 15.69
CA GLU A 253 29.67 -0.25 14.84
C GLU A 253 29.06 0.32 13.55
N PRO A 254 29.42 1.57 13.16
CA PRO A 254 30.21 2.53 13.93
C PRO A 254 29.47 3.03 15.19
N LEU A 255 30.22 3.47 16.21
CA LEU A 255 29.60 4.05 17.43
C LEU A 255 28.73 5.26 17.05
N PHE A 256 27.50 5.35 17.55
CA PHE A 256 26.59 6.48 17.31
C PHE A 256 27.23 7.83 17.66
N GLU A 257 28.07 7.92 18.71
CA GLU A 257 28.79 9.16 19.05
C GLU A 257 29.75 9.65 17.96
N LYS A 258 30.20 8.75 17.08
CA LYS A 258 31.07 9.07 15.93
C LYS A 258 30.29 9.29 14.64
N GLN A 259 28.99 8.99 14.65
CA GLN A 259 28.09 9.20 13.53
C GLN A 259 27.38 10.55 13.64
N ASN A 260 27.05 11.16 12.50
CA ASN A 260 26.11 12.27 12.47
C ASN A 260 24.71 11.69 12.23
N LEU A 261 24.11 11.10 13.28
CA LEU A 261 22.83 10.40 13.18
C LEU A 261 21.78 11.23 12.44
N THR A 262 21.42 10.75 11.25
CA THR A 262 20.32 11.23 10.43
C THR A 262 19.05 10.41 10.70
N PHE A 263 17.93 10.85 10.12
CA PHE A 263 16.71 10.04 10.12
C PHE A 263 16.95 8.65 9.53
N THR A 264 17.68 8.56 8.41
CA THR A 264 18.00 7.32 7.71
C THR A 264 18.83 6.37 8.57
N ASP A 265 19.82 6.88 9.30
CA ASP A 265 20.64 6.05 10.21
C ASP A 265 19.78 5.44 11.32
N LEU A 266 18.86 6.22 11.89
CA LEU A 266 17.92 5.71 12.89
C LEU A 266 16.98 4.63 12.30
N GLN A 267 16.47 4.82 11.08
CA GLN A 267 15.62 3.81 10.44
C GLN A 267 16.42 2.53 10.11
N ASN A 268 17.69 2.69 9.72
CA ASN A 268 18.61 1.57 9.51
C ASN A 268 18.77 0.75 10.79
N PHE A 269 19.03 1.44 11.92
CA PHE A 269 19.15 0.81 13.23
C PHE A 269 17.88 0.04 13.61
N TYR A 270 16.72 0.70 13.58
CA TYR A 270 15.46 0.05 13.92
C TYR A 270 15.16 -1.13 12.99
N GLY A 271 15.43 -0.97 11.69
CA GLY A 271 15.33 -2.01 10.67
C GLY A 271 16.19 -3.24 10.96
N ASN A 272 17.44 -3.02 11.35
CA ASN A 272 18.36 -4.08 11.75
C ASN A 272 17.88 -4.79 13.03
N VAL A 273 17.34 -4.03 13.99
CA VAL A 273 16.83 -4.59 15.24
C VAL A 273 15.59 -5.46 15.02
N PHE A 274 14.56 -4.99 14.31
CA PHE A 274 13.40 -5.85 14.04
C PHE A 274 13.70 -6.98 13.06
N GLY A 275 14.74 -6.86 12.21
CA GLY A 275 15.20 -7.91 11.31
C GLY A 275 15.55 -9.23 12.01
N MET A 276 15.97 -9.17 13.27
CA MET A 276 16.17 -10.37 14.11
C MET A 276 14.86 -11.12 14.36
N PHE A 277 13.78 -10.39 14.63
CA PHE A 277 12.46 -10.95 14.90
C PHE A 277 11.79 -11.46 13.63
N GLN A 278 11.99 -10.77 12.50
CA GLN A 278 11.53 -11.20 11.18
C GLN A 278 12.09 -12.58 10.81
N GLY A 279 13.41 -12.75 10.91
CA GLY A 279 14.05 -14.04 10.61
C GLY A 279 13.55 -15.18 11.49
N ALA A 280 13.35 -14.92 12.78
CA ALA A 280 12.84 -15.92 13.71
C ALA A 280 11.40 -16.37 13.42
N VAL A 281 10.57 -15.48 12.85
CA VAL A 281 9.23 -15.81 12.38
C VAL A 281 9.28 -16.56 11.06
N GLN A 282 9.94 -15.99 10.05
CA GLN A 282 9.95 -16.53 8.69
C GLN A 282 10.46 -17.98 8.64
N TYR A 283 11.40 -18.35 9.51
CA TYR A 283 12.00 -19.69 9.54
C TYR A 283 11.68 -20.49 10.79
N SER A 284 10.66 -20.09 11.55
CA SER A 284 10.32 -20.74 12.81
C SER A 284 10.10 -22.24 12.64
N ARG A 285 11.01 -23.04 13.21
CA ARG A 285 10.94 -24.52 13.26
C ARG A 285 10.87 -25.22 11.90
N VAL A 286 11.34 -24.56 10.83
CA VAL A 286 11.54 -25.21 9.53
C VAL A 286 12.58 -26.31 9.66
N ASN A 287 12.33 -27.47 9.02
CA ASN A 287 13.24 -28.62 9.06
C ASN A 287 14.45 -28.46 8.12
N ALA A 288 15.16 -27.33 8.20
CA ALA A 288 16.31 -27.00 7.37
C ALA A 288 17.34 -26.16 8.13
N GLY A 289 18.64 -26.41 7.91
CA GLY A 289 19.73 -25.75 8.63
C GLY A 289 19.63 -25.90 10.15
N GLY A 290 20.01 -24.86 10.91
CA GLY A 290 19.89 -24.80 12.37
C GLY A 290 18.46 -24.57 12.91
N TYR A 291 17.52 -24.19 12.05
CA TYR A 291 16.14 -23.80 12.42
C TYR A 291 15.23 -24.89 13.02
N PRO A 292 15.47 -26.22 12.86
CA PRO A 292 14.69 -27.21 13.58
C PRO A 292 14.85 -27.06 15.11
N THR A 293 16.00 -26.57 15.56
CA THR A 293 16.38 -26.57 16.98
C THR A 293 16.56 -25.18 17.61
N GLY A 294 16.80 -24.12 16.82
CA GLY A 294 16.98 -22.76 17.31
C GLY A 294 16.53 -21.69 16.32
N GLY A 295 16.79 -20.42 16.63
CA GLY A 295 16.54 -19.29 15.74
C GLY A 295 15.06 -19.08 15.40
N SER A 296 14.14 -19.49 16.29
CA SER A 296 12.70 -19.52 16.03
C SER A 296 11.90 -18.72 17.07
N ILE A 297 10.60 -18.52 16.81
CA ILE A 297 9.67 -17.82 17.73
C ILE A 297 9.78 -18.34 19.18
N PRO A 298 9.74 -19.66 19.46
CA PRO A 298 9.94 -20.17 20.82
C PRO A 298 11.22 -19.71 21.52
N ASP A 299 12.33 -19.61 20.78
CA ASP A 299 13.63 -19.26 21.36
C ASP A 299 13.69 -17.78 21.69
N VAL A 300 13.21 -16.93 20.77
CA VAL A 300 13.06 -15.50 20.99
C VAL A 300 12.11 -15.24 22.16
N CYS A 301 10.94 -15.89 22.20
CA CYS A 301 9.98 -15.67 23.27
C CYS A 301 10.46 -16.15 24.64
N LYS A 302 11.28 -17.20 24.70
CA LYS A 302 11.95 -17.57 25.95
C LYS A 302 12.78 -16.40 26.48
N ILE A 303 13.56 -15.73 25.64
CA ILE A 303 14.36 -14.56 26.01
C ILE A 303 13.46 -13.37 26.38
N MET A 304 12.42 -13.10 25.59
CA MET A 304 11.50 -11.98 25.81
C MET A 304 10.66 -12.12 27.08
N GLU A 305 10.52 -13.32 27.63
CA GLU A 305 9.72 -13.57 28.83
C GLU A 305 10.51 -13.67 30.14
N GLU A 306 11.84 -13.68 30.06
CA GLU A 306 12.73 -13.66 31.22
C GLU A 306 12.58 -12.37 32.04
N PRO A 307 12.72 -12.42 33.37
CA PRO A 307 12.69 -11.21 34.18
C PRO A 307 13.97 -10.39 33.93
N VAL A 308 13.79 -9.16 33.44
CA VAL A 308 14.88 -8.19 33.24
C VAL A 308 14.62 -6.90 34.01
N PHE A 309 15.70 -6.18 34.35
CA PHE A 309 15.60 -4.86 34.99
C PHE A 309 15.11 -3.77 34.02
N SER A 310 15.49 -3.85 32.74
CA SER A 310 15.12 -2.91 31.68
C SER A 310 14.58 -3.67 30.47
N PRO A 311 13.45 -3.28 29.86
CA PRO A 311 12.92 -3.92 28.65
C PRO A 311 13.92 -4.02 27.49
N VAL A 312 14.80 -3.03 27.31
CA VAL A 312 15.85 -3.02 26.27
C VAL A 312 16.84 -4.18 26.44
N THR A 313 17.02 -4.71 27.65
CA THR A 313 17.89 -5.88 27.90
C THR A 313 17.43 -7.10 27.11
N HIS A 314 16.12 -7.23 26.84
CA HIS A 314 15.64 -8.30 25.98
C HIS A 314 16.19 -8.21 24.56
N LEU A 315 16.23 -7.02 23.95
CA LEU A 315 16.75 -6.84 22.59
C LEU A 315 18.24 -7.18 22.51
N ILE A 316 19.01 -6.79 23.52
CA ILE A 316 20.43 -7.14 23.63
C ILE A 316 20.62 -8.66 23.73
N ASN A 317 19.80 -9.33 24.55
CA ASN A 317 19.89 -10.79 24.70
C ASN A 317 19.47 -11.52 23.42
N VAL A 318 18.44 -11.03 22.72
CA VAL A 318 18.04 -11.57 21.41
C VAL A 318 19.16 -11.39 20.40
N HIS A 319 19.80 -10.21 20.32
CA HIS A 319 20.97 -9.99 19.45
C HIS A 319 22.07 -11.01 19.70
N LYS A 320 22.51 -11.15 20.95
CA LYS A 320 23.56 -12.11 21.33
C LYS A 320 23.20 -13.54 20.95
N TYR A 321 21.95 -13.93 21.20
CA TYR A 321 21.45 -15.25 20.81
C TYR A 321 21.47 -15.45 19.29
N MET A 322 21.03 -14.46 18.51
CA MET A 322 20.96 -14.58 17.06
C MET A 322 22.37 -14.62 16.43
N VAL A 323 23.32 -13.82 16.93
CA VAL A 323 24.74 -13.89 16.52
C VAL A 323 25.30 -15.30 16.78
N GLU A 324 25.08 -15.85 17.98
CA GLU A 324 25.54 -17.19 18.34
C GLU A 324 24.90 -18.27 17.47
N PHE A 325 23.58 -18.17 17.25
CA PHE A 325 22.83 -19.08 16.38
C PHE A 325 23.36 -19.07 14.94
N GLU A 326 23.68 -17.89 14.42
CA GLU A 326 24.24 -17.71 13.08
C GLU A 326 25.73 -18.09 12.98
N ARG A 327 26.34 -18.56 14.09
CA ARG A 327 27.74 -18.97 14.21
C ARG A 327 28.72 -17.87 13.80
N GLU A 328 28.37 -16.62 14.04
CA GLU A 328 29.25 -15.50 13.70
C GLU A 328 30.38 -15.36 14.74
N SER A 329 31.60 -15.12 14.26
CA SER A 329 32.80 -15.02 15.10
C SER A 329 32.93 -13.69 15.84
N SER A 330 32.01 -12.76 15.60
CA SER A 330 31.99 -11.39 16.13
C SER A 330 30.59 -11.06 16.64
N ASP A 331 30.49 -10.42 17.80
CA ASP A 331 29.22 -9.96 18.39
C ASP A 331 28.87 -8.50 18.04
N VAL A 332 29.58 -7.94 17.05
CA VAL A 332 29.35 -6.60 16.51
C VAL A 332 27.95 -6.48 15.91
N PHE A 333 27.22 -5.46 16.34
CA PHE A 333 25.99 -5.02 15.70
C PHE A 333 26.33 -3.94 14.66
N ASP A 334 26.50 -4.37 13.43
CA ASP A 334 26.79 -3.49 12.30
C ASP A 334 25.57 -2.62 11.94
N ASP A 335 25.72 -1.31 12.11
CA ASP A 335 24.71 -0.31 11.81
C ASP A 335 25.30 0.88 11.05
N ASP A 336 25.83 0.58 9.86
CA ASP A 336 26.38 1.56 8.92
C ASP A 336 25.52 1.67 7.65
N TYR A 337 24.65 2.68 7.55
CA TYR A 337 23.87 2.89 6.33
C TYR A 337 24.77 3.24 5.14
N GLU A 338 25.76 4.12 5.33
CA GLU A 338 26.68 4.51 4.24
C GLU A 338 27.50 3.31 3.76
N GLY A 339 28.04 2.51 4.69
CA GLY A 339 28.74 1.26 4.39
C GLY A 339 27.86 0.23 3.67
N MET A 340 26.59 0.08 4.08
CA MET A 340 25.63 -0.76 3.38
C MET A 340 25.39 -0.27 1.95
N ILE A 341 25.24 1.03 1.74
CA ILE A 341 25.06 1.62 0.41
C ILE A 341 26.32 1.44 -0.46
N GLU A 342 27.52 1.63 0.09
CA GLU A 342 28.77 1.37 -0.62
C GLU A 342 28.90 -0.10 -1.03
N TYR A 343 28.52 -1.02 -0.14
CA TYR A 343 28.46 -2.44 -0.44
C TYR A 343 27.47 -2.73 -1.58
N LEU A 344 26.25 -2.20 -1.52
CA LEU A 344 25.22 -2.40 -2.53
C LEU A 344 25.53 -1.69 -3.85
N LYS A 345 26.37 -0.65 -3.87
CA LYS A 345 26.87 0.01 -5.08
C LYS A 345 27.87 -0.82 -5.87
N ASN A 346 28.53 -1.80 -5.23
CA ASN A 346 29.54 -2.61 -5.89
C ASN A 346 28.90 -3.47 -7.01
N PRO A 347 29.25 -3.26 -8.29
CA PRO A 347 28.67 -4.02 -9.38
C PRO A 347 29.35 -5.38 -9.63
N ASP A 348 30.41 -5.73 -8.89
CA ASP A 348 31.15 -6.96 -9.13
C ASP A 348 30.43 -8.19 -8.55
N PHE A 349 30.36 -9.27 -9.32
CA PHE A 349 29.77 -10.54 -8.87
C PHE A 349 30.57 -11.22 -7.73
N GLY A 350 31.85 -10.87 -7.58
CA GLY A 350 32.77 -11.55 -6.66
C GLY A 350 33.00 -13.02 -7.04
N LYS A 351 33.75 -13.75 -6.19
CA LYS A 351 34.19 -15.13 -6.50
C LYS A 351 33.07 -16.17 -6.57
N TYR A 352 31.95 -15.92 -5.88
CA TYR A 352 30.87 -16.91 -5.70
C TYR A 352 29.46 -16.35 -5.91
N GLY A 353 29.29 -15.07 -6.26
CA GLY A 353 27.98 -14.46 -6.48
C GLY A 353 27.11 -14.22 -5.24
N TYR A 354 27.49 -14.74 -4.06
CA TYR A 354 26.72 -14.55 -2.82
C TYR A 354 26.55 -13.08 -2.44
N TYR A 355 27.63 -12.29 -2.57
CA TYR A 355 27.61 -10.89 -2.17
C TYR A 355 26.85 -10.01 -3.18
N SER A 356 26.90 -10.35 -4.47
CA SER A 356 26.19 -9.63 -5.51
C SER A 356 24.69 -9.95 -5.58
N ALA A 357 24.24 -11.05 -4.95
CA ALA A 357 22.82 -11.40 -4.86
C ALA A 357 22.00 -10.30 -4.17
N ALA A 358 22.55 -9.66 -3.13
CA ALA A 358 21.89 -8.56 -2.44
C ALA A 358 21.63 -7.36 -3.37
N ARG A 359 22.61 -7.01 -4.22
CA ARG A 359 22.44 -5.95 -5.23
C ARG A 359 21.42 -6.34 -6.30
N SER A 360 21.47 -7.57 -6.82
CA SER A 360 20.48 -8.09 -7.77
C SER A 360 19.05 -8.05 -7.21
N TRP A 361 18.86 -8.52 -5.98
CA TRP A 361 17.55 -8.53 -5.36
C TRP A 361 17.06 -7.12 -5.08
N THR A 362 17.93 -6.25 -4.58
CA THR A 362 17.60 -4.83 -4.38
C THR A 362 17.19 -4.18 -5.69
N TRP A 363 17.87 -4.50 -6.81
CA TRP A 363 17.46 -4.05 -8.13
C TRP A 363 16.05 -4.52 -8.49
N GLN A 364 15.71 -5.81 -8.33
CA GLN A 364 14.37 -6.30 -8.62
C GLN A 364 13.30 -5.66 -7.72
N THR A 365 13.58 -5.40 -6.45
CA THR A 365 12.66 -4.67 -5.58
C THR A 365 12.47 -3.22 -6.03
N CYS A 366 13.52 -2.53 -6.49
CA CYS A 366 13.44 -1.16 -6.99
C CYS A 366 12.87 -1.05 -8.43
N ASN A 367 12.97 -2.11 -9.24
CA ASN A 367 12.63 -2.11 -10.67
C ASN A 367 11.36 -2.89 -11.03
N GLU A 368 10.90 -3.80 -10.18
CA GLU A 368 9.72 -4.63 -10.48
C GLU A 368 8.74 -4.78 -9.32
N PHE A 369 9.21 -5.09 -8.11
CA PHE A 369 8.31 -5.69 -7.11
C PHE A 369 7.92 -4.80 -5.94
N GLY A 370 8.78 -3.86 -5.54
CA GLY A 370 8.63 -3.24 -4.23
C GLY A 370 9.00 -4.25 -3.15
N TYR A 371 8.03 -4.67 -2.33
CA TYR A 371 8.23 -5.56 -1.18
C TYR A 371 9.04 -4.91 -0.04
N PHE A 372 8.94 -3.59 0.09
CA PHE A 372 9.62 -2.87 1.16
C PHE A 372 8.92 -3.08 2.50
N GLN A 373 9.59 -3.78 3.40
CA GLN A 373 9.02 -4.23 4.67
C GLN A 373 8.98 -3.06 5.66
N SER A 374 7.88 -2.32 5.67
CA SER A 374 7.70 -1.15 6.51
C SER A 374 6.94 -1.46 7.80
N THR A 375 7.02 -0.52 8.74
CA THR A 375 6.24 -0.50 9.98
C THR A 375 4.95 0.34 9.85
N ALA A 376 4.54 0.69 8.62
CA ALA A 376 3.48 1.66 8.34
C ALA A 376 2.06 1.07 8.45
N PHE A 377 1.78 0.29 9.49
CA PHE A 377 0.43 -0.20 9.80
C PHE A 377 -0.05 0.31 11.15
N GLU A 378 -1.27 -0.03 11.55
CA GLU A 378 -1.83 0.33 12.86
C GLU A 378 -0.98 -0.19 14.03
N THR A 379 -1.41 0.03 15.28
CA THR A 379 -0.61 -0.21 16.49
C THR A 379 0.22 -1.50 16.44
N ASN A 380 1.54 -1.35 16.23
CA ASN A 380 2.43 -2.47 16.04
C ASN A 380 3.49 -2.64 17.15
N ILE A 381 3.91 -3.89 17.40
CA ILE A 381 4.87 -4.22 18.47
C ILE A 381 6.32 -3.85 18.14
N PHE A 382 6.63 -3.46 16.90
CA PHE A 382 7.97 -3.02 16.47
C PHE A 382 8.13 -1.48 16.51
N GLY A 383 7.04 -0.75 16.76
CA GLY A 383 6.99 0.72 16.75
C GLY A 383 6.91 1.30 15.33
N THR A 384 6.91 2.63 15.22
CA THR A 384 6.82 3.36 13.93
C THR A 384 8.21 3.61 13.32
N GLY A 385 9.15 2.67 13.50
CA GLY A 385 10.59 2.92 13.39
C GLY A 385 11.20 2.73 12.00
N THR A 386 10.43 2.37 10.96
CA THR A 386 10.95 2.28 9.58
C THR A 386 9.80 2.44 8.57
N PRO A 387 9.63 3.62 7.93
CA PRO A 387 8.69 3.82 6.83
C PRO A 387 9.22 3.25 5.52
N ALA A 388 8.36 3.20 4.50
CA ALA A 388 8.76 2.71 3.17
C ALA A 388 9.78 3.66 2.47
N ASP A 389 9.75 4.96 2.81
CA ASP A 389 10.68 6.00 2.36
C ASP A 389 12.15 5.64 2.52
N TYR A 390 12.49 4.98 3.62
CA TYR A 390 13.85 4.49 3.87
C TYR A 390 14.33 3.62 2.71
N TYR A 391 13.47 2.77 2.16
CA TYR A 391 13.81 1.89 1.05
C TYR A 391 13.79 2.62 -0.30
N TYR A 392 12.89 3.59 -0.51
CA TYR A 392 12.90 4.41 -1.72
C TYR A 392 14.20 5.21 -1.85
N ASN A 393 14.67 5.77 -0.73
CA ASN A 393 15.93 6.48 -0.63
C ASN A 393 17.10 5.56 -0.92
N MET A 394 17.07 4.34 -0.38
CA MET A 394 18.06 3.32 -0.67
C MET A 394 18.13 2.97 -2.17
N CYS A 395 17.00 2.86 -2.88
CA CYS A 395 17.00 2.68 -4.35
C CYS A 395 17.74 3.81 -5.06
N THR A 396 17.44 5.06 -4.68
CA THR A 396 18.09 6.26 -5.23
C THR A 396 19.59 6.28 -4.92
N ASP A 397 19.96 5.98 -3.68
CA ASP A 397 21.32 6.03 -3.19
C ASP A 397 22.19 4.97 -3.86
N ILE A 398 21.66 3.79 -4.20
CA ILE A 398 22.38 2.68 -4.84
C ILE A 398 22.49 2.85 -6.36
N PHE A 399 21.40 3.18 -7.03
CA PHE A 399 21.30 3.07 -8.49
C PHE A 399 21.38 4.40 -9.25
N GLY A 400 21.11 5.53 -8.58
CA GLY A 400 21.12 6.86 -9.17
C GLY A 400 19.84 7.66 -8.91
N LYS A 401 19.89 8.97 -9.16
CA LYS A 401 18.79 9.92 -8.89
C LYS A 401 17.53 9.66 -9.73
N GLU A 402 17.70 8.98 -10.85
CA GLU A 402 16.61 8.53 -11.72
C GLU A 402 15.79 7.38 -11.11
N TYR A 403 16.34 6.62 -10.16
CA TYR A 403 15.67 5.52 -9.45
C TYR A 403 15.01 6.01 -8.15
N ASN A 404 14.26 7.11 -8.28
CA ASN A 404 13.50 7.73 -7.18
C ASN A 404 12.14 7.05 -6.96
N VAL A 405 11.36 7.55 -5.99
CA VAL A 405 10.04 7.00 -5.66
C VAL A 405 9.10 6.89 -6.88
N ASP A 406 9.13 7.88 -7.79
CA ASP A 406 8.27 7.91 -8.97
C ASP A 406 8.64 6.79 -9.94
N TYR A 407 9.93 6.54 -10.11
CA TYR A 407 10.42 5.43 -10.89
C TYR A 407 9.96 4.10 -10.30
N VAL A 408 10.21 3.88 -9.00
CA VAL A 408 9.89 2.60 -8.32
C VAL A 408 8.39 2.33 -8.36
N LYS A 409 7.57 3.35 -8.16
CA LYS A 409 6.12 3.27 -8.29
C LYS A 409 5.68 2.92 -9.71
N ALA A 410 6.26 3.58 -10.72
CA ALA A 410 5.95 3.27 -12.10
C ALA A 410 6.40 1.84 -12.47
N ALA A 411 7.53 1.39 -11.94
CA ALA A 411 8.05 0.03 -12.07
C ALA A 411 7.09 -1.01 -11.47
N THR A 412 6.75 -0.87 -10.20
CA THR A 412 5.83 -1.77 -9.49
C THR A 412 4.47 -1.84 -10.15
N ARG A 413 3.92 -0.69 -10.58
CA ARG A 413 2.67 -0.65 -11.33
C ARG A 413 2.76 -1.38 -12.67
N ARG A 414 3.84 -1.20 -13.45
CA ARG A 414 4.03 -1.94 -14.72
C ARG A 414 4.05 -3.46 -14.50
N THR A 415 4.68 -3.91 -13.42
CA THR A 415 4.75 -5.34 -13.07
C THR A 415 3.37 -5.85 -12.66
N GLN A 416 2.65 -5.11 -11.83
CA GLN A 416 1.29 -5.45 -11.41
C GLN A 416 0.32 -5.48 -12.59
N ASP A 417 0.37 -4.49 -13.49
CA ASP A 417 -0.44 -4.45 -14.71
C ASP A 417 -0.20 -5.67 -15.62
N PHE A 418 1.01 -6.25 -15.58
CA PHE A 418 1.38 -7.40 -16.39
C PHE A 418 0.95 -8.74 -15.76
N TYR A 419 1.14 -8.92 -14.46
CA TYR A 419 0.86 -10.19 -13.77
C TYR A 419 -0.54 -10.28 -13.15
N GLY A 420 -1.21 -9.14 -12.90
CA GLY A 420 -2.45 -9.04 -12.15
C GLY A 420 -2.24 -9.06 -10.63
N GLU A 421 -3.34 -8.97 -9.87
CA GLU A 421 -3.33 -9.16 -8.41
C GLU A 421 -3.30 -10.66 -8.04
N ALA A 422 -2.89 -10.98 -6.80
CA ALA A 422 -2.81 -12.38 -6.35
C ALA A 422 -4.14 -13.14 -6.48
N ASP A 423 -5.26 -12.52 -6.12
CA ASP A 423 -6.58 -13.15 -6.18
C ASP A 423 -7.16 -13.24 -7.60
N GLU A 424 -6.52 -12.60 -8.58
CA GLU A 424 -6.85 -12.71 -10.00
C GLU A 424 -6.04 -13.82 -10.70
N TYR A 425 -5.18 -14.52 -9.97
CA TYR A 425 -4.39 -15.63 -10.49
C TYR A 425 -5.30 -16.70 -11.13
N ASN A 426 -5.01 -17.08 -12.37
CA ASN A 426 -5.88 -17.91 -13.20
C ASN A 426 -5.20 -19.14 -13.82
N GLY A 427 -4.02 -19.53 -13.32
CA GLY A 427 -3.29 -20.70 -13.80
C GLY A 427 -4.03 -22.02 -13.57
N THR A 428 -3.69 -23.04 -14.36
CA THR A 428 -4.28 -24.40 -14.28
C THR A 428 -3.27 -25.40 -13.75
N HIS A 429 -3.73 -26.47 -13.09
CA HIS A 429 -2.88 -27.54 -12.55
C HIS A 429 -1.77 -26.99 -11.65
N VAL A 430 -2.18 -26.38 -10.53
CA VAL A 430 -1.23 -25.80 -9.57
C VAL A 430 -1.55 -26.16 -8.14
N VAL A 431 -0.52 -26.29 -7.32
CA VAL A 431 -0.63 -26.31 -5.87
C VAL A 431 0.14 -25.10 -5.31
N ILE A 432 -0.53 -24.30 -4.49
CA ILE A 432 -0.05 -23.03 -3.94
C ILE A 432 -0.10 -23.09 -2.40
N PRO A 433 0.86 -23.79 -1.76
CA PRO A 433 0.90 -23.87 -0.31
C PRO A 433 1.53 -22.61 0.30
N ASN A 434 0.93 -22.08 1.35
CA ASN A 434 1.41 -20.94 2.13
C ASN A 434 1.43 -21.29 3.62
N GLY A 435 2.45 -20.82 4.36
CA GLY A 435 2.50 -21.00 5.83
C GLY A 435 1.74 -19.90 6.57
N SER A 436 0.95 -20.23 7.60
CA SER A 436 0.17 -19.20 8.30
C SER A 436 0.96 -18.30 9.24
N ILE A 437 2.23 -18.63 9.52
CA ILE A 437 3.14 -17.74 10.25
C ILE A 437 4.23 -17.19 9.32
N ASP A 438 4.22 -17.55 8.04
CA ASP A 438 5.15 -17.01 7.05
C ASP A 438 4.75 -15.58 6.64
N PRO A 439 5.55 -14.55 6.93
CA PRO A 439 5.20 -13.18 6.59
C PRO A 439 4.86 -12.95 5.11
N TRP A 440 5.46 -13.73 4.20
CA TRP A 440 5.21 -13.63 2.76
C TRP A 440 3.83 -14.12 2.33
N HIS A 441 3.13 -14.89 3.17
CA HIS A 441 1.79 -15.37 2.88
C HIS A 441 0.82 -14.20 2.62
N ALA A 442 1.09 -13.02 3.16
CA ALA A 442 0.27 -11.82 2.97
C ALA A 442 0.22 -11.34 1.50
N LEU A 443 1.17 -11.74 0.66
CA LEU A 443 1.18 -11.48 -0.79
C LEU A 443 0.73 -12.70 -1.62
N GLY A 444 0.40 -13.81 -0.97
CA GLY A 444 -0.06 -15.03 -1.63
C GLY A 444 -1.56 -15.00 -1.95
N THR A 445 -2.01 -15.94 -2.78
CA THR A 445 -3.44 -16.16 -3.04
C THR A 445 -4.02 -17.28 -2.18
N TYR A 446 -5.29 -17.14 -1.83
CA TYR A 446 -6.10 -18.16 -1.14
C TYR A 446 -7.29 -18.63 -1.97
N VAL A 447 -7.39 -18.17 -3.21
CA VAL A 447 -8.47 -18.55 -4.13
C VAL A 447 -8.13 -19.92 -4.75
N SER A 448 -9.00 -20.90 -4.52
CA SER A 448 -8.95 -22.21 -5.16
C SER A 448 -10.01 -22.33 -6.26
N ASP A 449 -9.64 -22.91 -7.39
CA ASP A 449 -10.53 -23.21 -8.52
C ASP A 449 -10.36 -24.68 -8.91
N PHE A 450 -11.24 -25.54 -8.39
CA PHE A 450 -11.14 -26.99 -8.58
C PHE A 450 -11.43 -27.43 -10.02
N GLU A 451 -12.13 -26.62 -10.82
CA GLU A 451 -12.35 -26.92 -12.25
C GLU A 451 -11.07 -26.72 -13.06
N LYS A 452 -10.21 -25.80 -12.63
CA LYS A 452 -8.86 -25.58 -13.18
C LYS A 452 -7.78 -26.43 -12.51
N ASP A 453 -8.14 -27.23 -11.51
CA ASP A 453 -7.21 -27.95 -10.64
C ASP A 453 -6.19 -27.02 -9.97
N GLN A 454 -6.66 -25.86 -9.50
CA GLN A 454 -5.92 -24.86 -8.75
C GLN A 454 -6.19 -25.02 -7.24
N HIS A 455 -5.13 -25.31 -6.49
CA HIS A 455 -5.18 -25.72 -5.09
C HIS A 455 -4.38 -24.76 -4.20
N ALA A 456 -5.03 -23.73 -3.67
CA ALA A 456 -4.41 -22.83 -2.69
C ALA A 456 -4.65 -23.32 -1.25
N TYR A 457 -3.58 -23.44 -0.44
CA TYR A 457 -3.66 -24.01 0.90
C TYR A 457 -2.88 -23.19 1.92
N LEU A 458 -3.53 -22.75 2.99
CA LEU A 458 -2.88 -22.10 4.15
C LEU A 458 -2.60 -23.14 5.25
N ILE A 459 -1.33 -23.40 5.52
CA ILE A 459 -0.86 -24.40 6.47
C ILE A 459 -0.70 -23.75 7.85
N THR A 460 -1.67 -23.99 8.74
CA THR A 460 -1.68 -23.42 10.08
C THR A 460 -0.43 -23.78 10.88
N GLY A 461 0.27 -22.76 11.39
CA GLY A 461 1.49 -22.88 12.20
C GLY A 461 2.76 -23.19 11.41
N SER A 462 2.68 -23.28 10.08
CA SER A 462 3.84 -23.50 9.22
C SER A 462 4.50 -22.17 8.83
N ALA A 463 5.82 -22.20 8.76
CA ALA A 463 6.65 -21.08 8.32
C ALA A 463 6.99 -21.19 6.82
N HIS A 464 7.89 -20.32 6.36
CA HIS A 464 8.18 -20.09 4.95
C HIS A 464 8.73 -21.34 4.25
N CYS A 465 8.08 -21.75 3.16
CA CYS A 465 8.46 -22.88 2.31
C CYS A 465 8.70 -24.21 3.05
N ALA A 466 8.11 -24.40 4.24
CA ALA A 466 8.42 -25.57 5.07
C ALA A 466 7.96 -26.90 4.43
N ASP A 467 6.97 -26.85 3.53
CA ASP A 467 6.50 -27.99 2.74
C ASP A 467 7.58 -28.55 1.82
N MET A 468 8.54 -27.72 1.39
CA MET A 468 9.67 -28.10 0.54
C MET A 468 10.84 -28.72 1.33
N SER A 469 10.83 -28.60 2.66
CA SER A 469 11.85 -29.20 3.53
C SER A 469 11.57 -30.68 3.81
N ALA A 470 12.61 -31.42 4.23
CA ALA A 470 12.45 -32.81 4.64
C ALA A 470 11.46 -32.92 5.82
N PRO A 471 10.63 -33.97 5.87
CA PRO A 471 9.77 -34.22 7.02
C PRO A 471 10.58 -34.38 8.31
N GLY A 472 10.05 -33.86 9.42
CA GLY A 472 10.76 -33.84 10.70
C GLY A 472 9.84 -33.71 11.90
N PRO A 473 10.38 -33.82 13.13
CA PRO A 473 9.59 -33.85 14.36
C PRO A 473 8.81 -32.54 14.63
N ASN A 474 9.21 -31.44 14.00
CA ASN A 474 8.54 -30.15 14.10
C ASN A 474 7.43 -29.94 13.06
N ASP A 475 7.18 -30.91 12.17
CA ASP A 475 6.14 -30.77 11.16
C ASP A 475 4.77 -30.56 11.82
N VAL A 476 4.12 -29.45 11.50
CA VAL A 476 2.71 -29.25 11.83
C VAL A 476 1.84 -30.22 11.02
N PRO A 477 0.65 -30.63 11.53
CA PRO A 477 -0.18 -31.64 10.86
C PRO A 477 -0.51 -31.33 9.40
N GLY A 478 -0.65 -30.05 9.03
CA GLY A 478 -0.95 -29.61 7.68
C GLY A 478 0.17 -29.86 6.66
N LEU A 479 1.45 -29.90 7.09
CA LEU A 479 2.58 -30.13 6.19
C LEU A 479 2.55 -31.51 5.54
N GLY A 480 2.26 -32.55 6.34
CA GLY A 480 2.12 -33.91 5.81
C GLY A 480 0.96 -34.04 4.83
N GLN A 481 -0.15 -33.33 5.07
CA GLN A 481 -1.31 -33.33 4.19
C GLN A 481 -1.00 -32.66 2.86
N VAL A 482 -0.39 -31.46 2.89
CA VAL A 482 -0.02 -30.73 1.67
C VAL A 482 1.02 -31.48 0.84
N ARG A 483 2.06 -32.07 1.45
CA ARG A 483 3.03 -32.89 0.72
C ARG A 483 2.38 -34.10 0.05
N SER A 484 1.36 -34.68 0.68
CA SER A 484 0.59 -35.79 0.11
C SER A 484 -0.27 -35.33 -1.06
N LEU A 485 -0.93 -34.18 -0.94
CA LEU A 485 -1.71 -33.55 -2.00
C LEU A 485 -0.82 -33.22 -3.21
N ILE A 486 0.33 -32.60 -2.99
CA ILE A 486 1.28 -32.31 -4.07
C ILE A 486 1.64 -33.61 -4.80
N PHE A 487 2.01 -34.66 -4.06
CA PHE A 487 2.34 -35.95 -4.67
C PHE A 487 1.19 -36.55 -5.47
N GLU A 488 -0.04 -36.52 -4.95
CA GLU A 488 -1.24 -36.96 -5.66
C GLU A 488 -1.43 -36.19 -6.97
N LYS A 489 -1.30 -34.87 -6.93
CA LYS A 489 -1.43 -34.01 -8.12
C LYS A 489 -0.32 -34.27 -9.14
N LEU A 490 0.91 -34.50 -8.70
CA LEU A 490 2.00 -34.91 -9.58
C LEU A 490 1.69 -36.25 -10.29
N GLN A 491 1.07 -37.22 -9.60
CA GLN A 491 0.64 -38.48 -10.23
C GLN A 491 -0.42 -38.25 -11.30
N GLU A 492 -1.38 -37.37 -11.02
CA GLU A 492 -2.46 -37.01 -11.95
C GLU A 492 -1.93 -36.30 -13.19
N TRP A 493 -1.15 -35.23 -13.03
CA TRP A 493 -0.65 -34.42 -14.14
C TRP A 493 0.35 -35.15 -15.03
N THR A 494 1.17 -36.03 -14.44
CA THR A 494 2.16 -36.81 -15.19
C THR A 494 1.60 -38.11 -15.78
N GLY A 495 0.39 -38.53 -15.37
CA GLY A 495 -0.24 -39.78 -15.81
C GLY A 495 0.39 -41.05 -15.22
N ASN A 496 1.32 -40.93 -14.28
CA ASN A 496 2.02 -42.04 -13.65
C ASN A 496 1.24 -42.60 -12.45
N LYS A 497 0.40 -43.62 -12.70
CA LYS A 497 -0.21 -44.41 -11.62
C LYS A 497 0.81 -45.40 -11.06
N VAL A 498 1.36 -45.10 -9.88
CA VAL A 498 2.21 -46.05 -9.15
C VAL A 498 1.39 -47.32 -8.89
N SER A 499 1.91 -48.48 -9.31
CA SER A 499 1.25 -49.77 -9.09
C SER A 499 1.09 -50.02 -7.58
N ALA A 500 -0.08 -50.50 -7.17
CA ALA A 500 -0.49 -50.63 -5.78
C ALA A 500 0.28 -51.68 -4.95
N HIS A 501 1.48 -52.08 -5.35
CA HIS A 501 2.19 -53.22 -4.78
C HIS A 501 3.13 -52.91 -3.60
N ASP A 502 3.26 -51.64 -3.20
CA ASP A 502 4.08 -51.24 -2.03
C ASP A 502 3.28 -50.61 -0.88
N SER A 503 1.96 -50.85 -0.85
CA SER A 503 1.07 -50.37 0.22
C SER A 503 0.28 -51.49 0.90
N ASP A 504 0.89 -52.65 1.08
CA ASP A 504 0.34 -53.68 1.96
C ASP A 504 1.00 -53.58 3.34
N LEU A 505 0.38 -52.75 4.18
CA LEU A 505 0.06 -53.03 5.59
C LEU A 505 -0.94 -51.94 6.03
N ASN A 506 -2.16 -52.36 6.40
CA ASN A 506 -3.27 -51.56 6.99
C ASN A 506 -4.28 -50.86 6.06
N ARG A 507 -4.65 -51.46 4.91
CA ARG A 507 -5.74 -50.93 4.06
C ARG A 507 -7.15 -51.36 4.45
N THR A 508 -7.32 -52.34 5.34
CA THR A 508 -8.65 -52.87 5.71
C THR A 508 -9.33 -52.18 6.88
N ASP A 509 -8.59 -51.47 7.75
CA ASP A 509 -9.19 -50.74 8.88
C ASP A 509 -9.33 -49.22 8.65
N LYS A 510 -8.50 -48.61 7.78
CA LYS A 510 -8.54 -47.15 7.51
C LYS A 510 -9.78 -46.69 6.73
N LYS A 511 -10.43 -47.53 5.92
CA LYS A 511 -11.66 -47.13 5.18
C LYS A 511 -12.89 -46.99 6.08
N LYS A 512 -12.91 -47.62 7.25
CA LYS A 512 -13.97 -47.41 8.26
C LYS A 512 -13.64 -46.23 9.16
N VAL A 513 -12.36 -46.06 9.56
CA VAL A 513 -11.91 -44.95 10.41
C VAL A 513 -11.95 -43.61 9.67
N VAL A 514 -11.53 -43.52 8.40
CA VAL A 514 -11.60 -42.27 7.62
C VAL A 514 -13.05 -41.89 7.28
N LYS A 515 -13.95 -42.85 7.04
CA LYS A 515 -15.39 -42.53 6.86
C LYS A 515 -16.10 -42.16 8.16
N SER A 516 -15.64 -42.66 9.32
CA SER A 516 -16.16 -42.22 10.61
C SER A 516 -15.56 -40.88 11.02
N GLU A 517 -14.27 -40.64 10.81
CA GLU A 517 -13.57 -39.38 11.13
C GLU A 517 -13.94 -38.25 10.17
N VAL A 518 -14.22 -38.51 8.89
CA VAL A 518 -14.78 -37.49 7.98
C VAL A 518 -16.24 -37.19 8.33
N LYS A 519 -17.05 -38.19 8.74
CA LYS A 519 -18.40 -37.92 9.25
C LYS A 519 -18.42 -37.26 10.63
N GLU A 520 -17.39 -37.48 11.44
CA GLU A 520 -17.22 -36.89 12.77
C GLU A 520 -16.56 -35.51 12.68
N ALA A 521 -15.73 -35.24 11.67
CA ALA A 521 -15.24 -33.92 11.28
C ALA A 521 -16.34 -33.11 10.60
N GLU A 522 -17.18 -33.70 9.72
CA GLU A 522 -18.37 -33.04 9.17
C GLU A 522 -19.43 -32.79 10.26
N LYS A 523 -19.55 -33.68 11.25
CA LYS A 523 -20.38 -33.45 12.44
C LYS A 523 -19.77 -32.42 13.38
N LYS A 524 -18.46 -32.40 13.62
CA LYS A 524 -17.76 -31.38 14.42
C LYS A 524 -17.80 -30.02 13.74
N VAL A 525 -17.64 -29.93 12.42
CA VAL A 525 -17.89 -28.70 11.64
C VAL A 525 -19.36 -28.27 11.72
N LYS A 526 -20.31 -29.22 11.78
CA LYS A 526 -21.74 -28.91 12.04
C LYS A 526 -22.09 -28.63 13.51
N MET A 527 -21.28 -29.07 14.47
CA MET A 527 -21.47 -28.87 15.92
C MET A 527 -20.72 -27.62 16.42
N GLU A 528 -19.57 -27.28 15.83
CA GLU A 528 -18.84 -25.99 15.95
C GLU A 528 -19.63 -24.87 15.27
N LYS A 529 -20.43 -25.16 14.23
CA LYS A 529 -21.50 -24.27 13.76
C LYS A 529 -22.66 -24.10 14.76
N LYS A 530 -22.72 -24.86 15.86
CA LYS A 530 -23.84 -24.87 16.83
C LYS A 530 -23.46 -24.64 18.30
N MET A 531 -22.18 -24.45 18.63
CA MET A 531 -21.77 -23.93 19.94
C MET A 531 -21.48 -22.44 19.81
N LYS A 532 -22.16 -21.67 20.67
CA LYS A 532 -22.11 -20.21 20.75
C LYS A 532 -20.66 -19.72 20.81
N VAL A 533 -20.13 -19.33 19.66
CA VAL A 533 -19.32 -18.12 19.55
C VAL A 533 -20.22 -17.02 20.13
N GLU A 534 -19.85 -16.48 21.28
CA GLU A 534 -20.23 -15.11 21.58
C GLU A 534 -19.74 -14.29 20.40
N LYS A 535 -20.71 -13.96 19.52
CA LYS A 535 -20.51 -13.08 18.40
C LYS A 535 -19.94 -11.79 18.98
N ILE A 536 -18.65 -11.57 18.80
CA ILE A 536 -18.19 -10.22 18.53
C ILE A 536 -18.95 -9.84 17.25
N ASP A 537 -19.80 -8.84 17.37
CA ASP A 537 -20.74 -8.43 16.34
C ASP A 537 -19.99 -7.68 15.23
N VAL A 538 -19.30 -8.43 14.36
CA VAL A 538 -18.59 -7.92 13.16
C VAL A 538 -19.59 -7.56 12.05
N LYS A 539 -20.76 -7.00 12.39
CA LYS A 539 -21.84 -6.67 11.43
C LYS A 539 -22.01 -5.18 11.14
N ASN A 540 -21.17 -4.30 11.65
CA ASN A 540 -21.39 -2.85 11.52
C ASN A 540 -20.30 -2.09 10.74
N VAL A 541 -19.77 -2.67 9.66
CA VAL A 541 -19.16 -1.91 8.55
C VAL A 541 -19.71 -2.47 7.26
N CYS A 542 -20.60 -1.72 6.59
CA CYS A 542 -21.45 -2.25 5.55
C CYS A 542 -21.08 -1.70 4.16
N PHE A 543 -20.07 -2.29 3.53
CA PHE A 543 -19.88 -2.15 2.09
C PHE A 543 -20.92 -2.99 1.31
N GLU A 544 -21.42 -4.08 1.92
CA GLU A 544 -22.43 -4.99 1.35
C GLU A 544 -23.91 -4.58 1.57
N CYS A 545 -24.20 -3.42 2.18
CA CYS A 545 -25.59 -2.96 2.34
C CYS A 545 -26.18 -2.43 1.03
N GLY A 546 -25.34 -2.10 0.04
CA GLY A 546 -25.80 -1.68 -1.27
C GLY A 546 -26.02 -2.88 -2.18
N GLY A 547 -27.19 -3.50 -2.05
CA GLY A 547 -27.62 -4.66 -2.83
C GLY A 547 -27.45 -4.51 -4.35
N ASN A 548 -27.45 -5.67 -5.03
CA ASN A 548 -27.42 -5.80 -6.49
C ASN A 548 -28.36 -4.80 -7.19
N GLU A 549 -27.94 -4.32 -8.37
CA GLU A 549 -28.72 -3.49 -9.30
C GLU A 549 -30.21 -3.82 -9.22
N LYS A 550 -30.98 -2.90 -8.62
CA LYS A 550 -32.43 -2.94 -8.64
C LYS A 550 -32.99 -1.57 -8.93
N SER A 551 -34.11 -1.61 -9.62
CA SER A 551 -34.96 -0.48 -9.96
C SER A 551 -35.43 0.29 -8.72
N LEU A 552 -35.43 1.61 -8.83
CA LEU A 552 -35.87 2.57 -7.81
C LEU A 552 -37.19 2.17 -7.12
N PRO A 553 -37.36 2.48 -5.82
CA PRO A 553 -38.67 2.50 -5.18
C PRO A 553 -39.65 3.36 -5.99
N LYS A 554 -40.89 2.89 -6.17
CA LYS A 554 -41.93 3.69 -6.83
C LYS A 554 -42.18 4.96 -6.03
N VAL A 555 -42.12 6.11 -6.70
CA VAL A 555 -42.44 7.42 -6.11
C VAL A 555 -43.82 7.33 -5.44
N GLN A 556 -43.85 7.37 -4.11
CA GLN A 556 -45.11 7.49 -3.40
C GLN A 556 -45.64 8.91 -3.60
N ASP A 557 -46.94 9.01 -3.89
CA ASP A 557 -47.70 10.22 -4.20
C ASP A 557 -47.58 11.26 -3.06
N THR A 558 -46.51 12.05 -3.08
CA THR A 558 -46.22 13.09 -2.08
C THR A 558 -46.88 14.40 -2.51
N ASN A 559 -48.20 14.40 -2.56
CA ASN A 559 -49.04 15.59 -2.72
C ASN A 559 -48.99 16.58 -1.51
N LYS A 560 -47.90 16.59 -0.73
CA LYS A 560 -47.68 17.54 0.36
C LYS A 560 -46.88 18.73 -0.16
N LYS A 561 -47.57 19.87 -0.33
CA LYS A 561 -47.00 21.20 -0.61
C LYS A 561 -45.61 21.36 0.04
N LEU A 562 -44.58 21.48 -0.80
CA LEU A 562 -43.23 21.92 -0.42
C LEU A 562 -43.35 23.13 0.52
N LYS A 563 -42.85 23.00 1.74
CA LYS A 563 -42.85 24.09 2.72
C LYS A 563 -41.48 24.77 2.69
N PHE A 564 -41.51 26.08 2.51
CA PHE A 564 -40.33 26.95 2.51
C PHE A 564 -40.27 27.65 3.86
N LYS A 565 -39.22 27.43 4.64
CA LYS A 565 -39.00 28.10 5.94
C LYS A 565 -37.58 28.65 5.99
N GLY A 566 -37.43 29.91 6.42
CA GLY A 566 -36.13 30.59 6.55
C GLY A 566 -35.34 30.16 7.79
N GLY A 567 -34.01 30.07 7.66
CA GLY A 567 -33.09 29.50 8.67
C GLY A 567 -32.21 30.51 9.44
N ARG A 568 -31.18 30.01 10.16
CA ARG A 568 -29.82 30.57 10.31
C ARG A 568 -28.90 29.80 11.32
N TYR A 569 -27.61 29.71 10.93
CA TYR A 569 -26.31 29.86 11.64
C TYR A 569 -25.55 28.74 12.39
N GLN A 570 -24.30 28.60 11.93
CA GLN A 570 -22.99 28.31 12.60
C GLN A 570 -22.45 26.87 12.65
N GLY A 571 -21.37 26.66 11.87
CA GLY A 571 -20.33 25.64 12.07
C GLY A 571 -19.15 25.96 11.15
N MET A 572 -17.97 26.26 11.71
CA MET A 572 -16.73 26.45 10.94
C MET A 572 -16.24 25.09 10.40
N PRO A 573 -15.72 25.00 9.16
CA PRO A 573 -14.92 23.84 8.75
C PRO A 573 -13.51 23.97 9.34
N GLY A 574 -13.06 22.98 10.09
CA GLY A 574 -11.69 22.87 10.56
C GLY A 574 -11.04 21.61 9.98
N LEU A 575 -10.34 21.76 8.85
CA LEU A 575 -9.09 21.07 8.42
C LEU A 575 -8.80 21.24 6.92
N LEU A 576 -9.56 22.06 6.21
CA LEU A 576 -9.10 22.77 5.03
C LEU A 576 -9.03 24.23 5.47
N ASP A 577 -7.87 24.88 5.40
CA ASP A 577 -7.74 26.30 5.71
C ASP A 577 -8.50 27.15 4.68
N GLN A 578 -9.82 27.13 4.77
CA GLN A 578 -10.73 28.10 4.16
C GLN A 578 -10.75 29.38 5.02
N SER A 579 -9.60 29.83 5.50
CA SER A 579 -9.45 31.19 6.05
C SER A 579 -9.48 32.26 4.96
N GLU A 580 -10.40 32.14 4.00
CA GLU A 580 -11.01 33.38 3.57
C GLU A 580 -11.91 33.83 4.73
N ASN A 581 -11.41 34.83 5.46
CA ASN A 581 -12.23 35.87 6.05
C ASN A 581 -13.15 36.41 4.95
N ILE A 582 -14.21 35.67 4.62
CA ILE A 582 -15.40 36.17 3.98
C ILE A 582 -16.02 37.01 5.08
N PHE A 583 -15.66 38.30 5.09
CA PHE A 583 -16.54 39.30 5.65
C PHE A 583 -17.88 39.08 4.98
N PHE A 584 -18.80 38.46 5.72
CA PHE A 584 -20.21 38.50 5.39
C PHE A 584 -20.53 39.98 5.32
N ALA A 585 -20.62 40.51 4.11
CA ALA A 585 -21.27 41.78 3.91
C ALA A 585 -22.64 41.63 4.58
N ASP A 586 -22.91 42.54 5.52
CA ASP A 586 -24.20 42.69 6.16
C ASP A 586 -25.26 42.87 5.06
N ASP A 587 -25.87 41.77 4.58
CA ASP A 587 -26.88 41.81 3.55
C ASP A 587 -28.24 41.36 4.07
N VAL A 588 -29.16 42.31 3.95
CA VAL A 588 -30.55 42.30 4.31
C VAL A 588 -31.33 41.47 3.27
N GLY A 589 -31.88 40.32 3.66
CA GLY A 589 -32.85 39.54 2.87
C GLY A 589 -32.32 38.22 2.32
N TYR A 590 -32.32 37.16 3.13
CA TYR A 590 -31.94 35.81 2.68
C TYR A 590 -33.03 35.19 1.78
N PRO A 591 -32.66 34.53 0.66
CA PRO A 591 -33.57 33.63 -0.05
C PRO A 591 -33.98 32.46 0.85
N ASN A 592 -35.24 32.01 0.74
CA ASN A 592 -35.76 30.91 1.57
C ASN A 592 -35.14 29.57 1.14
N ILE A 593 -34.59 28.83 2.09
CA ILE A 593 -34.19 27.43 1.90
C ILE A 593 -35.45 26.55 1.76
N SER A 594 -35.35 25.55 0.91
CA SER A 594 -36.44 24.62 0.58
C SER A 594 -36.18 23.28 1.24
N GLU A 595 -37.24 22.64 1.73
CA GLU A 595 -37.20 21.31 2.35
C GLU A 595 -37.58 20.24 1.32
N PHE A 596 -36.89 19.11 1.34
CA PHE A 596 -37.13 17.93 0.51
C PHE A 596 -37.17 16.69 1.39
N ASN A 597 -38.21 15.85 1.27
CA ASN A 597 -38.25 14.59 2.00
C ASN A 597 -37.46 13.53 1.21
N GLN A 598 -36.28 13.19 1.74
CA GLN A 598 -35.35 12.23 1.15
C GLN A 598 -35.45 10.87 1.86
N ILE A 599 -35.13 9.79 1.15
CA ILE A 599 -35.05 8.43 1.68
C ILE A 599 -33.72 8.25 2.43
N VAL A 600 -33.78 7.64 3.62
CA VAL A 600 -32.58 7.36 4.42
C VAL A 600 -31.66 6.35 3.73
N ASP A 601 -32.25 5.24 3.27
CA ASP A 601 -31.54 4.13 2.64
C ASP A 601 -32.20 3.73 1.32
N HIS A 602 -31.54 4.03 0.20
CA HIS A 602 -32.05 3.68 -1.14
C HIS A 602 -31.87 2.19 -1.49
N PHE A 603 -31.18 1.42 -0.64
CA PHE A 603 -30.83 0.03 -0.91
C PHE A 603 -31.55 -0.98 0.02
N ASP A 604 -32.41 -0.51 0.94
CA ASP A 604 -33.29 -1.36 1.76
C ASP A 604 -34.77 -1.12 1.44
N ASP A 605 -35.35 -1.99 0.60
CA ASP A 605 -36.76 -1.95 0.21
C ASP A 605 -37.76 -2.04 1.38
N ASN A 606 -37.31 -2.51 2.55
CA ASN A 606 -38.16 -2.64 3.74
C ASN A 606 -38.08 -1.40 4.66
N ASN A 607 -37.25 -0.41 4.32
CA ASN A 607 -37.05 0.78 5.10
C ASN A 607 -37.68 2.00 4.41
N ASP A 608 -38.83 2.43 4.92
CA ASP A 608 -39.54 3.62 4.45
C ASP A 608 -39.15 4.91 5.21
N GLN A 609 -38.05 4.86 5.98
CA GLN A 609 -37.59 6.03 6.72
C GLN A 609 -37.14 7.14 5.77
N THR A 610 -37.56 8.35 6.11
CA THR A 610 -37.21 9.57 5.39
C THR A 610 -36.61 10.60 6.32
N PHE A 611 -35.79 11.49 5.77
CA PHE A 611 -35.24 12.64 6.45
C PHE A 611 -35.47 13.92 5.63
N THR A 612 -35.34 15.07 6.28
CA THR A 612 -35.45 16.36 5.60
C THR A 612 -34.08 16.76 5.06
N GLN A 613 -33.96 16.81 3.74
CA GLN A 613 -32.82 17.35 3.02
C GLN A 613 -33.15 18.77 2.57
N TYR A 614 -32.15 19.66 2.58
CA TYR A 614 -32.35 21.06 2.24
C TYR A 614 -31.77 21.41 0.87
N PHE A 615 -32.38 22.38 0.19
CA PHE A 615 -31.89 22.89 -1.09
C PHE A 615 -32.28 24.35 -1.34
N TYR A 616 -31.52 25.04 -2.18
CA TYR A 616 -31.87 26.35 -2.72
C TYR A 616 -32.39 26.24 -4.15
N LEU A 617 -33.31 27.14 -4.50
CA LEU A 617 -33.90 27.24 -5.83
C LEU A 617 -33.81 28.68 -6.34
N ASN A 618 -33.15 28.86 -7.48
CA ASN A 618 -33.14 30.11 -8.21
C ASN A 618 -33.78 29.94 -9.60
N GLU A 619 -35.00 30.44 -9.76
CA GLU A 619 -35.74 30.46 -11.03
C GLU A 619 -35.67 31.84 -11.73
N LYS A 620 -34.84 32.78 -11.24
CA LYS A 620 -34.79 34.17 -11.76
C LYS A 620 -34.58 34.27 -13.27
N TYR A 621 -33.78 33.36 -13.83
CA TYR A 621 -33.39 33.34 -15.24
C TYR A 621 -34.07 32.25 -16.06
N TYR A 622 -34.87 31.39 -15.42
CA TYR A 622 -35.47 30.25 -16.07
C TYR A 622 -36.50 30.68 -17.11
N LYS A 623 -36.41 30.11 -18.32
CA LYS A 623 -37.46 30.16 -19.33
C LYS A 623 -37.97 28.75 -19.58
N GLU A 624 -39.26 28.63 -19.92
CA GLU A 624 -39.86 27.33 -20.25
C GLU A 624 -39.05 26.61 -21.35
N GLY A 625 -38.72 25.34 -21.11
CA GLY A 625 -37.85 24.55 -22.00
C GLY A 625 -36.35 24.80 -21.84
N GLY A 626 -35.94 25.74 -20.99
CA GLY A 626 -34.54 25.95 -20.61
C GLY A 626 -33.96 24.79 -19.78
N PRO A 627 -32.62 24.69 -19.68
CA PRO A 627 -31.98 23.63 -18.91
C PRO A 627 -32.13 23.85 -17.40
N LEU A 628 -31.82 22.81 -16.63
CA LEU A 628 -31.90 22.79 -15.18
C LEU A 628 -30.51 22.47 -14.65
N PHE A 629 -29.92 23.39 -13.89
CA PHE A 629 -28.61 23.19 -13.28
C PHE A 629 -28.80 22.63 -11.87
N LEU A 630 -28.09 21.54 -11.57
CA LEU A 630 -28.02 20.96 -10.24
C LEU A 630 -26.61 21.16 -9.69
N PHE A 631 -26.45 22.08 -8.74
CA PHE A 631 -25.24 22.21 -7.96
C PHE A 631 -25.27 21.24 -6.78
N ILE A 632 -24.28 20.37 -6.70
CA ILE A 632 -24.13 19.36 -5.65
C ILE A 632 -23.38 20.00 -4.48
N GLY A 633 -23.98 20.01 -3.29
CA GLY A 633 -23.32 20.43 -2.05
C GLY A 633 -22.16 19.50 -1.69
N GLY A 634 -21.06 20.08 -1.19
CA GLY A 634 -19.87 19.35 -0.77
C GLY A 634 -19.84 19.08 0.74
N GLU A 635 -18.63 19.07 1.27
CA GLU A 635 -18.23 18.67 2.63
C GLU A 635 -18.50 19.77 3.68
N GLY A 636 -19.71 20.32 3.67
CA GLY A 636 -20.12 21.34 4.62
C GLY A 636 -21.51 21.91 4.35
N PRO A 637 -21.96 22.85 5.20
CA PRO A 637 -23.27 23.47 5.05
C PRO A 637 -23.43 24.15 3.70
N LEU A 638 -24.59 23.99 3.07
CA LEU A 638 -24.84 24.59 1.76
C LEU A 638 -25.04 26.12 1.87
N GLY A 639 -24.18 26.86 1.18
CA GLY A 639 -24.30 28.32 1.04
C GLY A 639 -25.18 28.77 -0.14
N THR A 640 -25.56 30.04 -0.14
CA THR A 640 -26.36 30.66 -1.22
C THR A 640 -25.53 31.12 -2.42
N LYS A 641 -24.21 31.22 -2.28
CA LYS A 641 -23.27 31.77 -3.28
C LYS A 641 -23.48 31.17 -4.68
N TYR A 642 -23.40 29.84 -4.80
CA TYR A 642 -23.49 29.15 -6.10
C TYR A 642 -24.90 29.15 -6.71
N ALA A 643 -25.92 29.51 -5.94
CA ALA A 643 -27.30 29.59 -6.43
C ALA A 643 -27.71 31.02 -6.84
N TYR A 644 -27.22 32.06 -6.16
CA TYR A 644 -27.78 33.42 -6.30
C TYR A 644 -26.79 34.52 -6.66
N ASP A 645 -25.49 34.33 -6.45
CA ASP A 645 -24.51 35.39 -6.71
C ASP A 645 -24.18 35.48 -8.20
N GLU A 646 -24.59 36.59 -8.82
CA GLU A 646 -24.42 36.84 -10.26
C GLU A 646 -22.96 36.98 -10.72
N GLN A 647 -22.01 37.10 -9.79
CA GLN A 647 -20.58 37.12 -10.12
C GLN A 647 -19.99 35.71 -10.21
N VAL A 648 -20.71 34.67 -9.76
CA VAL A 648 -20.25 33.28 -9.84
C VAL A 648 -20.47 32.73 -11.26
N PRO A 649 -19.46 32.07 -11.88
CA PRO A 649 -19.56 31.51 -13.22
C PRO A 649 -20.79 30.63 -13.46
N LEU A 650 -21.17 29.79 -12.50
CA LEU A 650 -22.39 28.97 -12.60
C LEU A 650 -23.66 29.82 -12.83
N VAL A 651 -23.84 30.91 -12.07
CA VAL A 651 -24.99 31.80 -12.18
C VAL A 651 -24.92 32.62 -13.47
N MET A 652 -23.72 33.02 -13.89
CA MET A 652 -23.50 33.67 -15.19
C MET A 652 -23.89 32.74 -16.35
N HIS A 653 -23.49 31.48 -16.32
CA HIS A 653 -23.89 30.49 -17.32
C HIS A 653 -25.39 30.25 -17.32
N ALA A 654 -26.02 30.15 -16.14
CA ALA A 654 -27.46 29.98 -16.01
C ALA A 654 -28.23 31.14 -16.66
N LYS A 655 -27.76 32.38 -16.44
CA LYS A 655 -28.32 33.58 -17.07
C LYS A 655 -28.23 33.53 -18.59
N GLU A 656 -27.08 33.12 -19.12
CA GLU A 656 -26.83 33.05 -20.57
C GLU A 656 -27.71 31.99 -21.26
N VAL A 657 -27.90 30.82 -20.65
CA VAL A 657 -28.68 29.73 -21.24
C VAL A 657 -30.13 29.65 -20.76
N ASN A 658 -30.58 30.62 -19.96
CA ASN A 658 -31.91 30.70 -19.35
C ASN A 658 -32.26 29.48 -18.45
N ALA A 659 -31.30 29.06 -17.63
CA ALA A 659 -31.44 27.92 -16.72
C ALA A 659 -32.10 28.29 -15.38
N ALA A 660 -32.76 27.30 -14.76
CA ALA A 660 -33.01 27.32 -13.31
C ALA A 660 -31.82 26.68 -12.58
N ILE A 661 -31.53 27.13 -11.36
CA ILE A 661 -30.49 26.53 -10.52
C ILE A 661 -31.14 25.90 -9.29
N TYR A 662 -30.86 24.63 -9.09
CA TYR A 662 -31.12 23.88 -7.86
C TYR A 662 -29.77 23.62 -7.20
N ALA A 663 -29.59 24.01 -5.94
CA ALA A 663 -28.40 23.67 -5.17
C ALA A 663 -28.84 22.78 -4.00
N VAL A 664 -28.38 21.54 -3.95
CA VAL A 664 -28.86 20.53 -2.98
C VAL A 664 -27.79 20.29 -1.93
N GLU A 665 -28.18 20.34 -0.65
CA GLU A 665 -27.28 20.08 0.46
C GLU A 665 -27.05 18.58 0.60
N HIS A 666 -25.80 18.20 0.85
CA HIS A 666 -25.41 16.80 0.97
C HIS A 666 -25.98 16.19 2.25
N ARG A 667 -26.37 14.90 2.22
CA ARG A 667 -26.78 14.17 3.44
C ARG A 667 -25.69 14.27 4.51
N TYR A 668 -26.09 14.39 5.79
CA TYR A 668 -25.25 14.64 6.97
C TYR A 668 -24.58 16.01 7.08
N TYR A 669 -24.36 16.74 5.98
CA TYR A 669 -23.72 18.05 6.06
C TYR A 669 -24.78 19.15 6.24
N GLY A 670 -24.39 20.21 6.95
CA GLY A 670 -25.29 21.32 7.27
C GLY A 670 -26.51 20.88 8.08
N ASP A 671 -27.69 21.27 7.62
CA ASP A 671 -28.95 20.98 8.33
C ASP A 671 -29.59 19.66 7.86
N SER A 672 -29.11 19.08 6.76
CA SER A 672 -29.58 17.82 6.14
C SER A 672 -29.16 16.58 6.93
N THR A 673 -29.50 16.55 8.21
CA THR A 673 -29.15 15.50 9.17
C THR A 673 -30.26 14.45 9.27
N LEU A 674 -29.89 13.17 9.29
CA LEU A 674 -30.83 12.04 9.26
C LEU A 674 -30.82 11.17 10.52
N THR A 675 -29.80 11.33 11.37
CA THR A 675 -29.62 10.59 12.63
C THR A 675 -29.63 11.54 13.82
N LYS A 676 -29.58 10.99 15.04
CA LYS A 676 -29.54 11.78 16.29
C LYS A 676 -28.13 12.15 16.74
N ASP A 677 -27.13 11.43 16.24
CA ASP A 677 -25.71 11.60 16.53
C ASP A 677 -24.88 11.05 15.35
N LEU A 678 -23.57 11.25 15.43
CA LEU A 678 -22.58 10.80 14.45
C LEU A 678 -21.84 9.53 14.92
N SER A 679 -22.49 8.66 15.69
CA SER A 679 -21.90 7.36 16.06
C SER A 679 -21.67 6.47 14.82
N VAL A 680 -20.71 5.55 14.89
CA VAL A 680 -20.36 4.64 13.77
C VAL A 680 -21.57 3.90 13.18
N PRO A 681 -22.49 3.31 13.97
CA PRO A 681 -23.70 2.68 13.42
C PRO A 681 -24.62 3.63 12.66
N ASN A 682 -24.60 4.92 13.03
CA ASN A 682 -25.36 5.97 12.38
C ASN A 682 -24.65 6.50 11.13
N LEU A 683 -23.32 6.42 11.01
CA LEU A 683 -22.57 6.90 9.84
C LEU A 683 -22.62 5.95 8.63
N LYS A 684 -23.16 4.74 8.78
CA LYS A 684 -23.27 3.78 7.66
C LYS A 684 -24.06 4.29 6.43
N TYR A 685 -24.90 5.31 6.59
CA TYR A 685 -25.64 5.93 5.49
C TYR A 685 -24.90 7.10 4.83
N LEU A 686 -23.74 7.49 5.38
CA LEU A 686 -22.81 8.45 4.77
C LEU A 686 -21.85 7.68 3.86
N ILE A 687 -22.37 7.31 2.69
CA ILE A 687 -21.57 6.72 1.61
C ILE A 687 -21.93 7.38 0.28
N SER A 688 -20.96 7.46 -0.62
CA SER A 688 -21.06 8.08 -1.94
C SER A 688 -22.23 7.53 -2.78
N ARG A 689 -22.48 6.22 -2.72
CA ARG A 689 -23.58 5.57 -3.43
C ARG A 689 -24.95 6.11 -3.01
N GLN A 690 -25.14 6.31 -1.70
CA GLN A 690 -26.40 6.86 -1.19
C GLN A 690 -26.55 8.34 -1.58
N ALA A 691 -25.45 9.11 -1.56
CA ALA A 691 -25.46 10.50 -2.01
C ALA A 691 -25.80 10.62 -3.51
N LEU A 692 -25.31 9.72 -4.36
CA LEU A 692 -25.66 9.70 -5.78
C LEU A 692 -27.14 9.31 -6.00
N GLU A 693 -27.67 8.34 -5.26
CA GLU A 693 -29.10 8.02 -5.31
C GLU A 693 -29.98 9.18 -4.80
N ASP A 694 -29.53 9.94 -3.80
CA ASP A 694 -30.25 11.14 -3.35
C ASP A 694 -30.46 12.12 -4.49
N LEU A 695 -29.43 12.38 -5.29
CA LEU A 695 -29.49 13.29 -6.44
C LEU A 695 -30.43 12.73 -7.51
N ALA A 696 -30.41 11.42 -7.76
CA ALA A 696 -31.28 10.77 -8.73
C ALA A 696 -32.76 10.84 -8.30
N TYR A 697 -33.03 10.58 -7.02
CA TYR A 697 -34.38 10.68 -6.44
C TYR A 697 -34.87 12.12 -6.40
N PHE A 698 -33.99 13.07 -6.06
CA PHE A 698 -34.29 14.50 -6.09
C PHE A 698 -34.70 14.96 -7.50
N ILE A 699 -33.91 14.66 -8.53
CA ILE A 699 -34.23 15.03 -9.92
C ILE A 699 -35.59 14.48 -10.35
N LYS A 700 -35.86 13.19 -10.09
CA LYS A 700 -37.13 12.54 -10.46
C LYS A 700 -38.32 13.22 -9.78
N THR A 701 -38.20 13.45 -8.47
CA THR A 701 -39.26 14.07 -7.68
C THR A 701 -39.52 15.51 -8.10
N ILE A 702 -38.48 16.30 -8.38
CA ILE A 702 -38.63 17.67 -8.88
C ILE A 702 -39.27 17.69 -10.27
N ASN A 703 -38.88 16.78 -11.17
CA ASN A 703 -39.48 16.67 -12.49
C ASN A 703 -40.99 16.39 -12.42
N GLU A 704 -41.40 15.49 -11.53
CA GLU A 704 -42.81 15.19 -11.28
C GLU A 704 -43.54 16.37 -10.63
N ALA A 705 -42.98 16.96 -9.57
CA ALA A 705 -43.60 18.05 -8.82
C ALA A 705 -43.76 19.33 -9.64
N LYS A 706 -42.79 19.64 -10.52
CA LYS A 706 -42.83 20.81 -11.41
C LYS A 706 -43.48 20.51 -12.77
N GLY A 707 -43.74 19.24 -13.08
CA GLY A 707 -44.30 18.82 -14.36
C GLY A 707 -43.38 19.07 -15.56
N TYR A 708 -42.05 19.00 -15.36
CA TYR A 708 -41.09 19.21 -16.44
C TYR A 708 -41.20 18.10 -17.50
N LYS A 709 -41.33 18.48 -18.78
CA LYS A 709 -41.37 17.55 -19.91
C LYS A 709 -40.02 17.57 -20.63
N ASN A 710 -39.39 16.40 -20.77
CA ASN A 710 -38.05 16.25 -21.35
C ASN A 710 -37.00 17.22 -20.74
N PRO A 711 -36.86 17.25 -19.40
CA PRO A 711 -35.95 18.18 -18.72
C PRO A 711 -34.49 17.93 -19.09
N LYS A 712 -33.75 19.02 -19.33
CA LYS A 712 -32.32 18.97 -19.66
C LYS A 712 -31.49 19.32 -18.43
N TRP A 713 -31.24 18.33 -17.57
CA TRP A 713 -30.44 18.51 -16.36
C TRP A 713 -28.95 18.48 -16.63
N ILE A 714 -28.20 19.36 -15.97
CA ILE A 714 -26.73 19.35 -15.95
C ILE A 714 -26.27 19.48 -14.50
N THR A 715 -25.43 18.56 -14.03
CA THR A 715 -24.88 18.60 -12.67
C THR A 715 -23.55 19.33 -12.63
N PHE A 716 -23.29 20.02 -11.53
CA PHE A 716 -22.08 20.76 -11.23
C PHE A 716 -21.59 20.42 -9.83
N GLY A 717 -20.29 20.33 -9.64
CA GLY A 717 -19.68 20.23 -8.31
C GLY A 717 -18.19 20.56 -8.34
N GLY A 718 -17.67 20.98 -7.20
CA GLY A 718 -16.24 21.22 -6.96
C GLY A 718 -15.70 20.24 -5.93
N SER A 719 -14.42 19.87 -6.01
CA SER A 719 -13.78 18.94 -5.07
C SER A 719 -14.52 17.58 -5.03
N TYR A 720 -14.78 16.99 -3.86
CA TYR A 720 -15.61 15.77 -3.74
C TYR A 720 -16.92 15.85 -4.52
N ALA A 721 -17.63 16.99 -4.47
CA ALA A 721 -18.87 17.16 -5.25
C ALA A 721 -18.63 17.15 -6.78
N GLY A 722 -17.43 17.53 -7.22
CA GLY A 722 -16.97 17.38 -8.61
C GLY A 722 -16.78 15.91 -9.01
N ALA A 723 -16.27 15.08 -8.10
CA ALA A 723 -16.21 13.64 -8.27
C ALA A 723 -17.62 13.01 -8.30
N LEU A 724 -18.51 13.43 -7.39
CA LEU A 724 -19.93 13.04 -7.42
C LEU A 724 -20.59 13.41 -8.76
N SER A 725 -20.34 14.60 -9.30
CA SER A 725 -20.88 15.02 -10.61
C SER A 725 -20.40 14.09 -11.75
N ALA A 726 -19.13 13.68 -11.74
CA ALA A 726 -18.60 12.70 -12.69
C ALA A 726 -19.26 11.32 -12.52
N TRP A 727 -19.25 10.77 -11.30
CA TRP A 727 -19.84 9.46 -11.02
C TRP A 727 -21.36 9.43 -11.28
N PHE A 728 -22.06 10.55 -11.06
CA PHE A 728 -23.47 10.68 -11.38
C PHE A 728 -23.73 10.49 -12.88
N ARG A 729 -22.83 10.97 -13.75
CA ARG A 729 -22.95 10.75 -15.19
C ARG A 729 -22.77 9.30 -15.59
N LYS A 730 -21.82 8.61 -14.96
CA LYS A 730 -21.56 7.19 -15.18
C LYS A 730 -22.78 6.34 -14.82
N LEU A 731 -23.39 6.61 -13.66
CA LEU A 731 -24.47 5.78 -13.12
C LEU A 731 -25.87 6.16 -13.63
N TYR A 732 -26.13 7.46 -13.87
CA TYR A 732 -27.44 7.96 -14.29
C TYR A 732 -27.37 8.82 -15.57
N PRO A 733 -26.84 8.28 -16.68
CA PRO A 733 -26.71 9.03 -17.93
C PRO A 733 -28.06 9.47 -18.52
N ASP A 734 -29.16 8.82 -18.14
CA ASP A 734 -30.52 9.16 -18.60
C ASP A 734 -31.14 10.33 -17.84
N LEU A 735 -30.63 10.68 -16.65
CA LEU A 735 -31.19 11.76 -15.83
C LEU A 735 -30.54 13.11 -16.11
N THR A 736 -29.42 13.13 -16.84
CA THR A 736 -28.69 14.34 -17.21
C THR A 736 -28.44 14.37 -18.71
N VAL A 737 -28.26 15.55 -19.30
CA VAL A 737 -27.78 15.67 -20.68
C VAL A 737 -26.25 15.78 -20.75
N GLY A 738 -25.62 16.06 -19.61
CA GLY A 738 -24.18 16.06 -19.39
C GLY A 738 -23.85 16.55 -17.99
N THR A 739 -22.59 16.46 -17.59
CA THR A 739 -22.13 16.82 -16.23
C THR A 739 -20.81 17.56 -16.25
N ILE A 740 -20.61 18.45 -15.29
CA ILE A 740 -19.40 19.25 -15.15
C ILE A 740 -18.82 19.03 -13.76
N GLY A 741 -17.54 18.68 -13.69
CA GLY A 741 -16.77 18.55 -12.46
C GLY A 741 -15.60 19.53 -12.45
N SER A 742 -15.29 20.10 -11.29
CA SER A 742 -14.12 20.94 -11.08
C SER A 742 -13.27 20.39 -9.93
N SER A 743 -11.98 20.17 -10.17
CA SER A 743 -11.01 19.70 -9.17
C SER A 743 -11.46 18.44 -8.42
N GLY A 744 -12.25 17.58 -9.05
CA GLY A 744 -12.84 16.41 -8.40
C GLY A 744 -11.90 15.20 -8.43
N PRO A 745 -11.47 14.67 -7.27
CA PRO A 745 -10.63 13.47 -7.24
C PRO A 745 -11.48 12.23 -7.56
N VAL A 746 -11.19 11.54 -8.66
CA VAL A 746 -11.92 10.33 -9.03
C VAL A 746 -11.15 9.04 -8.74
N GLU A 747 -9.84 9.14 -8.52
CA GLU A 747 -8.97 8.03 -8.12
C GLU A 747 -8.94 7.91 -6.58
N ALA A 748 -9.77 7.05 -5.99
CA ALA A 748 -9.68 6.73 -4.56
C ALA A 748 -8.35 6.03 -4.23
N LYS A 749 -7.58 6.55 -3.27
CA LYS A 749 -6.22 6.06 -2.99
C LYS A 749 -5.85 6.24 -1.53
N VAL A 750 -5.38 5.19 -0.85
CA VAL A 750 -4.95 5.26 0.56
C VAL A 750 -3.83 6.28 0.72
N ASP A 751 -2.70 6.00 0.11
CA ASP A 751 -1.49 6.80 0.21
C ASP A 751 -1.48 7.89 -0.86
N TYR A 752 -1.83 9.11 -0.52
CA TYR A 752 -1.94 10.24 -1.45
C TYR A 752 -0.79 11.23 -1.31
N PHE A 753 0.40 10.70 -1.49
CA PHE A 753 1.66 11.41 -1.41
C PHE A 753 1.89 12.42 -2.55
N GLU A 754 1.23 12.24 -3.71
CA GLU A 754 1.36 13.14 -4.87
C GLU A 754 0.86 14.54 -4.54
N TYR A 755 -0.03 14.66 -3.54
CA TYR A 755 -0.40 15.95 -2.99
C TYR A 755 0.85 16.75 -2.62
N MET A 756 1.78 16.15 -1.87
CA MET A 756 3.01 16.82 -1.44
C MET A 756 3.94 17.14 -2.61
N GLN A 757 3.96 16.31 -3.65
CA GLN A 757 4.74 16.60 -4.86
C GLN A 757 4.24 17.86 -5.56
N VAL A 758 2.92 18.03 -5.69
CA VAL A 758 2.33 19.25 -6.27
C VAL A 758 2.62 20.47 -5.40
N VAL A 759 2.54 20.36 -4.06
CA VAL A 759 2.89 21.45 -3.15
C VAL A 759 4.37 21.85 -3.29
N ALA A 760 5.28 20.87 -3.34
CA ALA A 760 6.71 21.10 -3.52
C ALA A 760 7.04 21.74 -4.89
N ASN A 761 6.38 21.28 -5.95
CA ASN A 761 6.57 21.83 -7.31
C ASN A 761 6.02 23.26 -7.42
N SER A 762 4.85 23.51 -6.82
CA SER A 762 4.24 24.84 -6.76
C SER A 762 5.08 25.85 -5.98
N THR A 763 5.89 25.38 -5.03
CA THR A 763 6.84 26.18 -4.24
C THR A 763 8.28 26.12 -4.76
N SER A 764 8.49 25.72 -6.02
CA SER A 764 9.82 25.49 -6.61
C SER A 764 10.82 26.64 -6.44
N ALA A 765 10.36 27.89 -6.37
CA ALA A 765 11.22 29.06 -6.14
C ALA A 765 11.85 29.13 -4.73
N CYS A 766 11.36 28.34 -3.78
CA CYS A 766 11.85 28.29 -2.40
C CYS A 766 11.87 26.88 -1.78
N LYS A 767 11.50 25.83 -2.50
CA LYS A 767 11.38 24.45 -1.98
C LYS A 767 12.65 23.91 -1.34
N ASP A 768 13.83 24.29 -1.83
CA ASP A 768 15.10 23.84 -1.25
C ASP A 768 15.33 24.48 0.13
N LYS A 769 14.89 25.73 0.31
CA LYS A 769 14.92 26.42 1.61
C LYS A 769 13.86 25.89 2.56
N ILE A 770 12.68 25.52 2.05
CA ILE A 770 11.65 24.82 2.81
C ILE A 770 12.22 23.51 3.34
N LYS A 771 12.83 22.73 2.45
CA LYS A 771 13.52 21.48 2.79
C LYS A 771 14.56 21.67 3.88
N GLU A 772 15.48 22.63 3.70
CA GLU A 772 16.51 22.96 4.69
C GLU A 772 15.91 23.23 6.08
N GLY A 773 14.77 23.95 6.14
CA GLY A 773 14.08 24.22 7.39
C GLY A 773 13.39 22.99 8.00
N ILE A 774 12.68 22.20 7.20
CA ILE A 774 12.05 20.96 7.67
C ILE A 774 13.11 19.98 8.19
N ASP A 775 14.17 19.75 7.41
CA ASP A 775 15.30 18.89 7.80
C ASP A 775 15.96 19.40 9.10
N THR A 776 16.06 20.73 9.29
CA THR A 776 16.57 21.33 10.52
C THR A 776 15.69 21.01 11.73
N ILE A 777 14.37 21.14 11.61
CA ILE A 777 13.43 20.82 12.70
C ILE A 777 13.42 19.31 12.98
N GLN A 778 13.41 18.47 11.95
CA GLN A 778 13.53 17.01 12.07
C GLN A 778 14.83 16.59 12.77
N LYS A 779 15.95 17.26 12.47
CA LYS A 779 17.20 16.98 13.20
C LYS A 779 17.11 17.39 14.68
N GLN A 780 16.44 18.49 14.99
CA GLN A 780 16.38 18.98 16.36
C GLN A 780 15.45 18.16 17.25
N ILE A 781 14.31 17.70 16.71
CA ILE A 781 13.30 16.99 17.50
C ILE A 781 13.80 15.64 18.05
N THR A 782 14.85 15.05 17.45
CA THR A 782 15.49 13.79 17.89
C THR A 782 16.41 13.94 19.12
N SER A 783 16.52 15.14 19.69
CA SER A 783 17.35 15.41 20.86
C SER A 783 16.62 16.21 21.92
N VAL A 784 16.93 15.95 23.19
CA VAL A 784 16.38 16.71 24.33
C VAL A 784 16.68 18.21 24.19
N GLU A 785 17.91 18.56 23.82
CA GLU A 785 18.33 19.96 23.62
C GLU A 785 17.58 20.63 22.46
N GLY A 786 17.37 19.91 21.35
CA GLY A 786 16.63 20.43 20.21
C GLY A 786 15.13 20.59 20.51
N ARG A 787 14.51 19.65 21.25
CA ARG A 787 13.12 19.81 21.74
C ARG A 787 12.98 21.00 22.70
N LYS A 788 13.94 21.22 23.60
CA LYS A 788 14.00 22.44 24.45
C LYS A 788 14.06 23.70 23.59
N LEU A 789 14.92 23.71 22.57
CA LEU A 789 15.05 24.84 21.65
C LEU A 789 13.75 25.10 20.87
N ILE A 790 13.07 24.05 20.40
CA ILE A 790 11.75 24.16 19.76
C ILE A 790 10.73 24.77 20.72
N ASN A 791 10.65 24.28 21.97
CA ASN A 791 9.76 24.83 23.00
C ASN A 791 10.03 26.30 23.36
N ASP A 792 11.29 26.75 23.24
CA ASP A 792 11.69 28.14 23.49
C ASP A 792 11.39 29.04 22.28
N LYS A 793 11.50 28.51 21.06
CA LYS A 793 11.48 29.28 19.82
C LYS A 793 10.15 29.22 19.07
N LEU A 794 9.35 28.17 19.26
CA LEU A 794 7.98 28.04 18.76
C LEU A 794 7.00 28.02 19.94
N VAL A 795 5.74 28.34 19.69
CA VAL A 795 4.72 28.44 20.75
C VAL A 795 3.58 27.48 20.40
N PRO A 796 3.17 26.58 21.30
CA PRO A 796 2.01 25.73 21.06
C PRO A 796 0.72 26.56 21.11
N CYS A 797 -0.29 26.18 20.35
CA CYS A 797 -1.56 26.90 20.33
C CYS A 797 -2.31 26.81 21.67
N ASP A 798 -2.19 25.69 22.40
CA ASP A 798 -2.51 25.60 23.82
C ASP A 798 -1.24 25.73 24.68
N PRO A 799 -1.05 26.81 25.46
CA PRO A 799 0.13 27.01 26.29
C PRO A 799 0.39 25.90 27.33
N ARG A 800 -0.62 25.07 27.65
CA ARG A 800 -0.51 23.93 28.58
C ARG A 800 0.14 22.71 27.95
N ARG A 801 0.13 22.62 26.61
CA ARG A 801 0.65 21.50 25.84
C ARG A 801 1.98 21.95 25.26
N LYS A 802 3.10 21.69 25.94
CA LYS A 802 4.45 21.86 25.37
C LYS A 802 5.05 20.49 25.14
N PHE A 803 6.01 20.35 24.23
CA PHE A 803 6.76 19.10 24.13
C PHE A 803 7.34 18.75 25.50
N ASP A 804 7.18 17.50 25.92
CA ASP A 804 8.08 16.98 26.93
C ASP A 804 9.47 16.91 26.29
N ALA A 805 10.40 17.65 26.87
CA ALA A 805 11.75 17.73 26.36
C ALA A 805 12.48 16.39 26.46
N GLU A 806 12.13 15.56 27.45
CA GLU A 806 12.79 14.28 27.68
C GLU A 806 12.32 13.25 26.66
N TYR A 807 11.05 13.26 26.29
CA TYR A 807 10.46 12.28 25.39
C TYR A 807 9.25 12.85 24.64
N ILE A 808 9.10 12.46 23.38
CA ILE A 808 7.92 12.77 22.56
C ILE A 808 7.31 11.46 22.06
N GLU A 809 6.00 11.31 22.24
CA GLU A 809 5.27 10.17 21.68
C GLU A 809 5.27 10.24 20.15
N ALA A 810 5.33 9.07 19.50
CA ALA A 810 5.50 8.99 18.05
C ALA A 810 4.41 9.74 17.26
N TYR A 811 3.17 9.61 17.70
CA TYR A 811 2.03 10.25 17.05
C TYR A 811 1.97 11.75 17.32
N ASP A 812 2.45 12.22 18.47
CA ASP A 812 2.55 13.64 18.77
C ASP A 812 3.64 14.31 17.92
N GLU A 813 4.74 13.59 17.66
CA GLU A 813 5.76 14.01 16.69
C GLU A 813 5.17 14.14 15.28
N MET A 814 4.37 13.16 14.84
CA MET A 814 3.70 13.18 13.54
C MET A 814 2.68 14.32 13.45
N GLU A 815 1.89 14.56 14.50
CA GLU A 815 0.92 15.67 14.57
C GLU A 815 1.63 17.01 14.44
N PHE A 816 2.77 17.20 15.10
CA PHE A 816 3.59 18.40 14.96
C PHE A 816 4.03 18.65 13.52
N PHE A 817 4.56 17.62 12.85
CA PHE A 817 4.97 17.77 11.46
C PHE A 817 3.78 17.95 10.52
N SER A 818 2.65 17.30 10.80
CA SER A 818 1.40 17.51 10.06
C SER A 818 0.95 18.97 10.13
N ASP A 819 1.02 19.62 11.29
CA ASP A 819 0.72 21.05 11.43
C ASP A 819 1.70 21.91 10.64
N LEU A 820 3.01 21.68 10.76
CA LEU A 820 4.03 22.44 10.02
C LEU A 820 3.88 22.32 8.50
N VAL A 821 3.66 21.11 8.00
CA VAL A 821 3.46 20.84 6.57
C VAL A 821 2.12 21.41 6.08
N GLY A 822 1.08 21.33 6.92
CA GLY A 822 -0.26 21.87 6.66
C GLY A 822 -0.27 23.35 6.27
N GLN A 823 0.67 24.14 6.81
CA GLN A 823 0.82 25.57 6.50
C GLN A 823 1.15 25.84 5.01
N PHE A 824 1.80 24.88 4.32
CA PHE A 824 2.07 24.97 2.89
C PHE A 824 0.94 24.42 2.04
N MET A 825 0.31 23.34 2.52
CA MET A 825 -0.74 22.61 1.82
C MET A 825 -1.93 23.52 1.52
N GLY A 826 -2.49 24.16 2.55
CA GLY A 826 -3.64 25.07 2.40
C GLY A 826 -3.30 26.27 1.52
N ALA A 827 -2.11 26.85 1.70
CA ALA A 827 -1.65 28.00 0.93
C ALA A 827 -1.48 27.71 -0.56
N VAL A 828 -1.02 26.51 -0.93
CA VAL A 828 -0.91 26.09 -2.34
C VAL A 828 -2.29 25.75 -2.92
N GLN A 829 -3.05 24.90 -2.22
CA GLN A 829 -4.36 24.44 -2.70
C GLN A 829 -5.30 25.61 -3.00
N TYR A 830 -5.28 26.66 -2.19
CA TYR A 830 -6.15 27.85 -2.33
C TYR A 830 -5.41 29.13 -2.75
N ASN A 831 -4.24 29.01 -3.39
CA ASN A 831 -3.46 30.17 -3.82
C ASN A 831 -4.25 31.10 -4.78
N LYS A 832 -4.14 32.42 -4.55
CA LYS A 832 -4.75 33.46 -5.37
C LYS A 832 -3.81 33.99 -6.43
N HIS A 833 -4.39 34.43 -7.54
CA HIS A 833 -3.64 35.14 -8.59
C HIS A 833 -3.38 36.61 -8.24
N GLY A 834 -2.17 37.06 -8.60
CA GLY A 834 -1.76 38.46 -8.52
C GLY A 834 -0.79 38.77 -7.38
N PRO A 835 -0.61 40.06 -7.03
CA PRO A 835 0.42 40.51 -6.09
C PRO A 835 0.28 39.96 -4.66
N LYS A 836 -0.89 39.42 -4.32
CA LYS A 836 -1.20 38.84 -3.01
C LYS A 836 -1.11 37.30 -2.98
N SER A 837 -0.59 36.66 -4.04
CA SER A 837 -0.40 35.21 -4.07
C SER A 837 0.31 34.69 -2.82
N GLU A 838 -0.31 33.71 -2.18
CA GLU A 838 0.14 33.04 -0.96
C GLU A 838 1.47 32.32 -1.21
N ILE A 839 1.63 31.65 -2.35
CA ILE A 839 2.88 31.02 -2.77
C ILE A 839 4.02 32.04 -2.85
N ASN A 840 3.78 33.21 -3.46
CA ASN A 840 4.78 34.27 -3.54
C ASN A 840 5.15 34.82 -2.15
N GLN A 841 4.18 34.91 -1.23
CA GLN A 841 4.42 35.34 0.15
C GLN A 841 5.26 34.30 0.91
N ILE A 842 4.94 33.02 0.78
CA ILE A 842 5.71 31.91 1.34
C ILE A 842 7.16 31.98 0.85
N CYS A 843 7.37 32.04 -0.47
CA CYS A 843 8.73 32.09 -0.99
C CYS A 843 9.49 33.36 -0.62
N LYS A 844 8.79 34.49 -0.41
CA LYS A 844 9.42 35.70 0.14
C LYS A 844 9.90 35.50 1.58
N ILE A 845 9.16 34.77 2.41
CA ILE A 845 9.56 34.42 3.79
C ILE A 845 10.74 33.44 3.75
N TRP A 846 10.62 32.38 2.97
CA TRP A 846 11.56 31.26 2.96
C TRP A 846 12.90 31.58 2.30
N ASN A 847 12.92 32.48 1.30
CA ASN A 847 14.15 32.99 0.69
C ASN A 847 14.78 34.16 1.45
N ASN A 848 14.24 34.58 2.59
CA ASN A 848 14.86 35.61 3.42
C ASN A 848 15.89 35.00 4.38
N ASP A 849 17.17 35.14 4.04
CA ASP A 849 18.29 34.61 4.84
C ASP A 849 18.48 35.33 6.20
N ASN A 850 17.81 36.46 6.42
CA ASN A 850 17.82 37.13 7.74
C ASN A 850 16.85 36.49 8.75
N TYR A 851 16.00 35.56 8.31
CA TYR A 851 15.07 34.85 9.17
C TYR A 851 15.60 33.46 9.48
N ASP A 852 15.70 33.11 10.76
CA ASP A 852 15.91 31.72 11.16
C ASP A 852 14.67 30.87 10.86
N VAL A 853 14.83 29.55 10.91
CA VAL A 853 13.76 28.59 10.60
C VAL A 853 12.51 28.81 11.46
N TYR A 854 12.68 29.10 12.76
CA TYR A 854 11.54 29.31 13.67
C TYR A 854 10.76 30.56 13.34
N ARG A 855 11.45 31.65 12.98
CA ARG A 855 10.82 32.88 12.55
C ARG A 855 10.07 32.68 11.24
N LYS A 856 10.60 31.87 10.31
CA LYS A 856 9.91 31.55 9.05
C LYS A 856 8.57 30.85 9.33
N PHE A 857 8.55 29.82 10.17
CA PHE A 857 7.30 29.17 10.59
C PHE A 857 6.35 30.11 11.34
N LYS A 858 6.85 30.89 12.31
CA LYS A 858 6.02 31.86 13.06
C LYS A 858 5.34 32.93 12.21
N LEU A 859 5.96 33.32 11.10
CA LEU A 859 5.40 34.29 10.17
C LEU A 859 4.27 33.70 9.31
N MET A 860 4.22 32.38 9.17
CA MET A 860 3.15 31.67 8.49
C MET A 860 2.01 31.35 9.46
N ASN A 861 2.32 30.71 10.60
CA ASN A 861 1.37 30.46 11.69
C ASN A 861 2.01 30.82 13.05
N PRO A 862 1.42 31.69 13.88
CA PRO A 862 2.01 32.10 15.15
C PRO A 862 2.16 30.98 16.19
N CYS A 863 1.41 29.88 16.06
CA CYS A 863 1.49 28.73 16.96
C CYS A 863 1.47 27.39 16.21
N TYR A 864 1.80 26.29 16.91
CA TYR A 864 1.73 24.92 16.38
C TYR A 864 0.82 24.03 17.23
N GLU A 865 0.24 23.00 16.62
CA GLU A 865 -0.44 21.88 17.28
C GLU A 865 0.45 20.62 17.24
N PHE A 866 0.33 19.73 18.22
CA PHE A 866 1.07 18.46 18.28
C PHE A 866 0.44 17.40 19.18
N ASP A 867 -0.73 17.66 19.80
CA ASP A 867 -1.39 16.70 20.69
C ASP A 867 -2.32 15.81 19.87
N TYR A 868 -1.80 14.64 19.48
CA TYR A 868 -2.54 13.69 18.65
C TYR A 868 -3.79 13.18 19.36
N GLN A 869 -3.72 12.96 20.68
CA GLN A 869 -4.87 12.51 21.45
C GLN A 869 -5.98 13.57 21.44
N SER A 870 -5.63 14.85 21.46
CA SER A 870 -6.61 15.91 21.28
C SER A 870 -7.31 15.85 19.93
N THR A 871 -6.61 15.48 18.87
CA THR A 871 -7.21 15.30 17.54
C THR A 871 -8.14 14.08 17.51
N ILE A 872 -7.74 12.99 18.17
CA ILE A 872 -8.62 11.82 18.37
C ILE A 872 -9.89 12.21 19.15
N ASP A 873 -9.76 12.95 20.25
CA ASP A 873 -10.91 13.36 21.07
C ASP A 873 -11.89 14.23 20.26
N GLN A 874 -11.37 15.11 19.40
CA GLN A 874 -12.18 15.91 18.47
C GLN A 874 -12.91 15.03 17.46
N PHE A 875 -12.21 14.07 16.86
CA PHE A 875 -12.82 13.16 15.90
C PHE A 875 -13.78 12.19 16.57
N SER A 876 -13.60 11.83 17.85
CA SER A 876 -14.51 10.98 18.61
C SER A 876 -15.79 11.69 19.08
N ASP A 877 -15.89 13.02 18.91
CA ASP A 877 -17.11 13.77 19.22
C ASP A 877 -18.24 13.40 18.25
N ILE A 878 -19.31 12.82 18.79
CA ILE A 878 -20.46 12.36 18.01
C ILE A 878 -21.60 13.38 17.93
N GLU A 879 -21.43 14.60 18.44
CA GLU A 879 -22.47 15.64 18.37
C GLU A 879 -22.71 16.13 16.93
N LEU A 880 -23.98 16.10 16.47
CA LEU A 880 -24.38 16.50 15.11
C LEU A 880 -23.91 17.91 14.71
N HIS A 881 -24.03 18.86 15.63
CA HIS A 881 -23.66 20.26 15.44
C HIS A 881 -22.47 20.65 16.32
N GLY A 882 -21.65 19.65 16.70
CA GLY A 882 -20.38 19.88 17.37
C GLY A 882 -19.43 20.68 16.49
N ARG A 883 -18.44 21.33 17.11
CA ARG A 883 -17.47 22.18 16.39
C ARG A 883 -16.75 21.45 15.24
N PHE A 884 -16.53 20.15 15.39
CA PHE A 884 -15.74 19.32 14.48
C PHE A 884 -16.60 18.30 13.71
N SER A 885 -17.93 18.46 13.68
CA SER A 885 -18.84 17.49 13.06
C SER A 885 -18.54 17.26 11.58
N ASN A 886 -18.36 18.32 10.78
CA ASN A 886 -18.01 18.20 9.36
C ASN A 886 -16.69 17.45 9.15
N THR A 887 -15.71 17.69 10.01
CA THR A 887 -14.40 17.03 9.95
C THR A 887 -14.53 15.54 10.26
N ARG A 888 -15.31 15.17 11.28
CA ARG A 888 -15.67 13.77 11.55
C ARG A 888 -16.38 13.12 10.36
N LEU A 889 -17.35 13.80 9.74
CA LEU A 889 -18.06 13.25 8.58
C LEU A 889 -17.13 13.01 7.39
N TRP A 890 -16.26 13.97 7.08
CA TRP A 890 -15.28 13.82 6.01
C TRP A 890 -14.30 12.69 6.29
N PHE A 891 -13.73 12.64 7.49
CA PHE A 891 -12.79 11.57 7.86
C PHE A 891 -13.44 10.20 7.90
N TRP A 892 -14.73 10.09 8.23
CA TRP A 892 -15.45 8.84 8.07
C TRP A 892 -15.43 8.37 6.60
N GLN A 893 -15.71 9.25 5.64
CA GLN A 893 -15.69 8.91 4.21
C GLN A 893 -14.29 8.55 3.71
N THR A 894 -13.25 9.21 4.22
CA THR A 894 -11.86 8.84 3.89
C THR A 894 -11.49 7.45 4.43
N CYS A 895 -11.83 7.16 5.70
CA CYS A 895 -11.63 5.83 6.28
C CYS A 895 -12.46 4.74 5.60
N ASN A 896 -13.68 5.07 5.15
CA ASN A 896 -14.66 4.10 4.67
C ASN A 896 -14.69 3.91 3.15
N GLU A 897 -14.32 4.90 2.33
CA GLU A 897 -14.46 4.82 0.87
C GLU A 897 -13.24 5.31 0.09
N PHE A 898 -12.56 6.37 0.53
CA PHE A 898 -11.71 7.15 -0.38
C PHE A 898 -10.22 7.15 -0.10
N GLY A 899 -9.81 7.03 1.16
CA GLY A 899 -8.45 7.33 1.58
C GLY A 899 -8.17 8.83 1.43
N TYR A 900 -7.29 9.20 0.51
CA TYR A 900 -6.80 10.57 0.33
C TYR A 900 -5.91 11.06 1.48
N TYR A 901 -5.14 10.15 2.08
CA TYR A 901 -4.22 10.53 3.14
C TYR A 901 -3.01 11.24 2.54
N GLN A 902 -2.90 12.53 2.85
CA GLN A 902 -1.89 13.44 2.33
C GLN A 902 -0.55 13.20 3.02
N SER A 903 0.01 12.01 2.81
CA SER A 903 1.25 11.57 3.44
C SER A 903 2.46 12.30 2.87
N THR A 904 3.55 12.26 3.62
CA THR A 904 4.87 12.69 3.15
C THR A 904 5.73 11.50 2.69
N ASP A 905 5.13 10.34 2.44
CA ASP A 905 5.83 9.06 2.16
C ASP A 905 6.33 8.98 0.70
N ILE A 906 7.22 9.90 0.30
CA ILE A 906 7.77 10.02 -1.07
C ILE A 906 9.30 9.92 -1.16
N GLY A 907 9.97 9.45 -0.11
CA GLY A 907 11.43 9.42 -0.01
C GLY A 907 12.03 10.83 0.15
N TYR A 908 13.18 11.10 -0.47
CA TYR A 908 13.88 12.38 -0.38
C TYR A 908 13.03 13.53 -0.96
N ASN A 909 12.33 14.25 -0.10
CA ASN A 909 11.45 15.34 -0.51
C ASN A 909 11.54 16.60 0.35
N THR A 910 10.78 17.62 -0.06
CA THR A 910 10.76 18.95 0.54
C THR A 910 10.21 18.96 1.97
N PHE A 911 9.32 18.04 2.31
CA PHE A 911 8.63 17.95 3.60
C PHE A 911 9.11 16.76 4.47
N GLY A 912 10.12 16.02 4.03
CA GLY A 912 10.66 14.85 4.73
C GLY A 912 9.65 13.70 4.82
N SER A 913 9.79 12.79 5.78
CA SER A 913 8.93 11.57 5.90
C SER A 913 8.27 11.46 7.28
N SER A 914 7.87 12.59 7.85
CA SER A 914 7.38 12.68 9.24
C SER A 914 5.86 12.53 9.39
N VAL A 915 5.10 12.50 8.29
CA VAL A 915 3.65 12.34 8.30
C VAL A 915 3.29 11.13 7.42
N PRO A 916 3.45 9.90 7.94
CA PRO A 916 3.23 8.71 7.13
C PRO A 916 1.76 8.33 7.06
N VAL A 917 1.38 7.43 6.15
CA VAL A 917 -0.01 6.93 6.04
C VAL A 917 -0.56 6.38 7.37
N ASN A 918 0.29 5.77 8.19
CA ASN A 918 -0.10 5.18 9.48
C ASN A 918 -0.61 6.22 10.51
N TYR A 919 -0.23 7.49 10.36
CA TYR A 919 -0.75 8.61 11.16
C TYR A 919 -2.27 8.73 10.97
N PHE A 920 -2.72 8.72 9.72
CA PHE A 920 -4.13 8.83 9.34
C PHE A 920 -4.92 7.55 9.65
N ILE A 921 -4.31 6.38 9.43
CA ILE A 921 -4.92 5.10 9.84
C ILE A 921 -5.16 5.07 11.35
N GLY A 922 -4.22 5.62 12.13
CA GLY A 922 -4.38 5.76 13.57
C GLY A 922 -5.60 6.61 13.95
N TRP A 923 -5.93 7.65 13.18
CA TRP A 923 -7.15 8.43 13.38
C TRP A 923 -8.40 7.57 13.16
N CYS A 924 -8.46 6.84 12.05
CA CYS A 924 -9.59 5.95 11.76
C CYS A 924 -9.79 4.90 12.86
N HIS A 925 -8.71 4.20 13.21
CA HIS A 925 -8.70 3.09 14.16
C HIS A 925 -9.10 3.54 15.58
N ARG A 926 -8.67 4.73 16.02
CA ARG A 926 -8.88 5.21 17.39
C ARG A 926 -10.14 6.05 17.54
N ALA A 927 -10.53 6.83 16.53
CA ALA A 927 -11.65 7.77 16.64
C ALA A 927 -13.02 7.15 16.29
N TYR A 928 -13.04 6.12 15.44
CA TYR A 928 -14.28 5.45 15.01
C TYR A 928 -14.38 4.05 15.59
N ASP A 929 -13.54 3.13 15.11
CA ASP A 929 -13.57 1.73 15.50
C ASP A 929 -12.24 1.06 15.14
N SER A 930 -11.77 0.19 16.03
CA SER A 930 -10.56 -0.62 15.84
C SER A 930 -10.58 -1.52 14.60
N VAL A 931 -11.75 -1.78 14.00
CA VAL A 931 -11.85 -2.53 12.73
C VAL A 931 -11.24 -1.79 11.53
N PHE A 932 -11.01 -0.48 11.61
CA PHE A 932 -10.29 0.27 10.58
C PHE A 932 -8.78 0.02 10.66
N THR A 933 -8.36 -1.18 10.30
CA THR A 933 -6.95 -1.53 10.05
C THR A 933 -6.52 -1.03 8.66
N ARG A 934 -5.21 -1.03 8.39
CA ARG A 934 -4.71 -0.67 7.04
C ARG A 934 -5.32 -1.55 5.95
N ASP A 935 -5.33 -2.87 6.15
CA ASP A 935 -5.90 -3.82 5.18
C ASP A 935 -7.38 -3.51 4.90
N LYS A 936 -8.16 -3.19 5.95
CA LYS A 936 -9.59 -2.90 5.80
C LYS A 936 -9.84 -1.62 5.01
N ILE A 937 -9.06 -0.59 5.27
CA ILE A 937 -9.14 0.68 4.53
C ILE A 937 -8.72 0.47 3.07
N GLU A 938 -7.61 -0.23 2.82
CA GLU A 938 -7.15 -0.58 1.47
C GLU A 938 -8.19 -1.39 0.70
N GLN A 939 -8.82 -2.38 1.35
CA GLN A 939 -9.91 -3.15 0.76
C GLN A 939 -11.09 -2.25 0.38
N ASN A 940 -11.58 -1.43 1.31
CA ASN A 940 -12.71 -0.53 1.05
C ASN A 940 -12.43 0.40 -0.16
N ILE A 941 -11.21 0.92 -0.26
CA ILE A 941 -10.79 1.81 -1.36
C ILE A 941 -10.65 1.07 -2.67
N LYS A 942 -10.11 -0.16 -2.67
CA LYS A 942 -10.10 -1.04 -3.85
C LYS A 942 -11.52 -1.30 -4.35
N GLU A 943 -12.47 -1.53 -3.46
CA GLU A 943 -13.88 -1.74 -3.82
C GLU A 943 -14.52 -0.46 -4.40
N THR A 944 -14.24 0.71 -3.83
CA THR A 944 -14.65 2.02 -4.38
C THR A 944 -14.07 2.24 -5.78
N GLN A 945 -12.77 2.00 -5.95
CA GLN A 945 -12.07 2.10 -7.23
C GLN A 945 -12.68 1.18 -8.28
N LYS A 946 -12.93 -0.09 -7.93
CA LYS A 946 -13.56 -1.06 -8.83
C LYS A 946 -14.95 -0.62 -9.27
N PHE A 947 -15.73 -0.01 -8.38
CA PHE A 947 -17.08 0.44 -8.67
C PHE A 947 -17.11 1.66 -9.61
N TYR A 948 -16.32 2.70 -9.32
CA TYR A 948 -16.32 3.93 -10.12
C TYR A 948 -15.40 3.88 -11.34
N GLY A 949 -14.36 3.06 -11.27
CA GLY A 949 -13.33 2.87 -12.28
C GLY A 949 -12.01 3.60 -12.02
N GLY A 950 -11.89 4.39 -10.94
CA GLY A 950 -10.71 5.24 -10.70
C GLY A 950 -10.49 6.26 -11.83
N ALA A 951 -9.31 6.90 -11.88
CA ALA A 951 -8.99 7.85 -12.95
C ALA A 951 -8.94 7.16 -14.33
N ARG A 952 -8.38 5.95 -14.41
CA ARG A 952 -8.09 5.29 -15.70
C ARG A 952 -9.21 4.41 -16.25
N GLY A 953 -10.01 3.82 -15.36
CA GLY A 953 -11.16 2.98 -15.72
C GLY A 953 -12.49 3.75 -15.70
N TYR A 954 -12.50 5.03 -15.34
CA TYR A 954 -13.69 5.86 -15.47
C TYR A 954 -14.10 5.98 -16.93
N LYS A 955 -15.32 5.51 -17.23
CA LYS A 955 -15.97 5.60 -18.53
C LYS A 955 -17.36 6.16 -18.38
N ALA A 956 -17.68 7.18 -19.16
CA ALA A 956 -18.99 7.83 -19.18
C ALA A 956 -19.30 8.38 -20.58
N THR A 957 -20.37 9.18 -20.67
CA THR A 957 -20.65 9.99 -21.86
C THR A 957 -20.80 11.44 -21.46
N LYS A 958 -20.51 12.41 -22.33
CA LYS A 958 -20.84 13.84 -22.12
C LYS A 958 -20.48 14.36 -20.70
N HIS A 959 -19.19 14.34 -20.39
CA HIS A 959 -18.65 14.85 -19.13
C HIS A 959 -17.50 15.82 -19.42
N LEU A 960 -17.45 16.95 -18.71
CA LEU A 960 -16.35 17.90 -18.77
C LEU A 960 -15.76 18.06 -17.38
N HIS A 961 -14.48 17.74 -17.24
CA HIS A 961 -13.74 17.91 -15.99
C HIS A 961 -12.70 19.02 -16.12
N ILE A 962 -12.70 19.97 -15.20
CA ILE A 962 -11.70 21.04 -15.15
C ILE A 962 -10.75 20.76 -14.00
N TYR A 963 -9.45 20.71 -14.29
CA TYR A 963 -8.37 20.57 -13.31
C TYR A 963 -7.46 21.80 -13.36
N HIS A 964 -6.62 21.95 -12.34
CA HIS A 964 -5.76 23.12 -12.19
C HIS A 964 -4.35 22.68 -11.75
N THR A 965 -3.26 23.18 -12.36
CA THR A 965 -1.91 22.60 -12.14
C THR A 965 -1.31 22.89 -10.77
N VAL A 966 -1.76 23.94 -10.07
CA VAL A 966 -1.32 24.25 -8.70
C VAL A 966 -2.19 23.54 -7.66
N ASP A 967 -3.40 23.13 -8.04
CA ASP A 967 -4.30 22.36 -7.17
C ASP A 967 -3.78 20.93 -6.98
N PRO A 968 -3.36 20.52 -5.76
CA PRO A 968 -2.82 19.17 -5.56
C PRO A 968 -3.77 18.06 -6.01
N TRP A 969 -5.09 18.27 -5.89
CA TRP A 969 -6.13 17.28 -6.20
C TRP A 969 -6.18 16.87 -7.68
N HIS A 970 -5.57 17.62 -8.60
CA HIS A 970 -5.49 17.20 -10.01
C HIS A 970 -4.74 15.87 -10.20
N ALA A 971 -3.84 15.52 -9.28
CA ALA A 971 -3.07 14.27 -9.34
C ALA A 971 -3.94 13.00 -9.20
N LEU A 972 -5.17 13.13 -8.70
CA LEU A 972 -6.17 12.04 -8.61
C LEU A 972 -7.24 12.13 -9.72
N GLY A 973 -6.97 12.95 -10.73
CA GLY A 973 -7.83 13.16 -11.88
C GLY A 973 -7.43 12.34 -13.10
N PHE A 974 -8.24 12.44 -14.15
CA PHE A 974 -7.97 11.91 -15.49
C PHE A 974 -7.79 13.10 -16.44
N TYR A 975 -6.58 13.30 -16.96
CA TYR A 975 -6.26 14.48 -17.76
C TYR A 975 -5.37 14.23 -18.98
N THR A 976 -5.16 12.97 -19.37
CA THR A 976 -4.35 12.65 -20.55
C THR A 976 -5.22 12.31 -21.76
N ASP A 977 -4.98 12.99 -22.88
CA ASP A 977 -5.76 12.83 -24.13
C ASP A 977 -5.67 11.44 -24.78
N ASN A 978 -4.77 10.57 -24.29
CA ASN A 978 -4.53 9.22 -24.83
C ASN A 978 -5.34 8.13 -24.11
N GLU A 979 -6.13 8.48 -23.08
CA GLU A 979 -6.94 7.53 -22.31
C GLU A 979 -8.41 7.53 -22.79
N ASP A 980 -8.99 6.34 -22.98
CA ASP A 980 -10.40 6.19 -23.38
C ASP A 980 -11.33 6.27 -22.17
N HIS A 981 -11.90 7.45 -21.95
CA HIS A 981 -12.92 7.71 -20.92
C HIS A 981 -14.36 7.67 -21.44
N GLY A 982 -14.58 7.20 -22.67
CA GLY A 982 -15.88 7.13 -23.31
C GLY A 982 -16.24 8.35 -24.17
N GLU A 983 -17.52 8.42 -24.58
CA GLU A 983 -17.95 9.33 -25.65
C GLU A 983 -18.13 10.76 -25.16
N ASP A 984 -17.37 11.70 -25.73
CA ASP A 984 -17.45 13.13 -25.38
C ASP A 984 -17.19 13.41 -23.89
N VAL A 985 -16.30 12.61 -23.29
CA VAL A 985 -15.68 12.87 -22.00
C VAL A 985 -14.39 13.65 -22.23
N ARG A 986 -14.27 14.82 -21.60
CA ARG A 986 -13.14 15.74 -21.80
C ARG A 986 -12.61 16.23 -20.47
N SER A 987 -11.30 16.37 -20.40
CA SER A 987 -10.60 17.04 -19.31
C SER A 987 -9.94 18.32 -19.83
N PHE A 988 -9.88 19.36 -19.01
CA PHE A 988 -9.12 20.57 -19.33
C PHE A 988 -8.28 20.97 -18.12
N LEU A 989 -6.96 20.97 -18.29
CA LEU A 989 -6.00 21.29 -17.23
C LEU A 989 -5.54 22.75 -17.38
N VAL A 990 -5.94 23.59 -16.42
CA VAL A 990 -5.64 25.03 -16.42
C VAL A 990 -4.32 25.30 -15.72
N ASP A 991 -3.34 25.81 -16.46
CA ASP A 991 -2.02 26.07 -15.92
C ASP A 991 -1.97 27.27 -14.94
N GLY A 992 -1.20 27.12 -13.87
CA GLY A 992 -0.89 28.14 -12.88
C GLY A 992 -2.00 28.46 -11.87
N THR A 993 -3.11 27.73 -11.90
CA THR A 993 -4.33 27.99 -11.12
C THR A 993 -4.57 26.96 -10.03
N SER A 994 -5.34 27.35 -9.01
CA SER A 994 -5.56 26.59 -7.78
C SER A 994 -6.96 25.96 -7.71
N HIS A 995 -7.26 25.29 -6.61
CA HIS A 995 -8.43 24.43 -6.44
C HIS A 995 -9.76 25.13 -6.75
N CYS A 996 -10.54 24.55 -7.67
CA CYS A 996 -11.81 25.09 -8.17
C CYS A 996 -11.77 26.53 -8.71
N ALA A 997 -10.63 26.99 -9.23
CA ALA A 997 -10.48 28.38 -9.70
C ALA A 997 -11.49 28.77 -10.78
N ASP A 998 -11.89 27.83 -11.64
CA ASP A 998 -12.92 28.01 -12.67
C ASP A 998 -14.29 28.39 -12.10
N MET A 999 -14.56 28.01 -10.85
CA MET A 999 -15.83 28.27 -10.14
C MET A 999 -15.84 29.58 -9.34
N TYR A 1000 -14.70 30.25 -9.17
CA TYR A 1000 -14.62 31.52 -8.44
C TYR A 1000 -14.91 32.74 -9.33
N TYR A 1001 -15.06 33.90 -8.68
CA TYR A 1001 -15.31 35.16 -9.37
C TYR A 1001 -14.19 35.46 -10.38
N PRO A 1002 -14.55 35.92 -11.60
CA PRO A 1002 -13.56 36.44 -12.52
C PRO A 1002 -12.77 37.60 -11.91
N ASN A 1003 -11.46 37.51 -11.98
CA ASN A 1003 -10.53 38.52 -11.50
C ASN A 1003 -9.67 39.02 -12.67
N LYS A 1004 -9.25 40.28 -12.61
CA LYS A 1004 -8.35 40.88 -13.62
C LYS A 1004 -6.98 40.21 -13.71
N TYR A 1005 -6.60 39.43 -12.70
CA TYR A 1005 -5.35 38.66 -12.66
C TYR A 1005 -5.52 37.21 -13.15
N ASP A 1006 -6.72 36.81 -13.58
CA ASP A 1006 -6.95 35.45 -14.07
C ASP A 1006 -6.15 35.18 -15.34
N PRO A 1007 -5.43 34.04 -15.41
CA PRO A 1007 -4.69 33.66 -16.61
C PRO A 1007 -5.64 33.36 -17.76
N GLU A 1008 -5.15 33.46 -19.00
CA GLU A 1008 -6.00 33.28 -20.18
C GLU A 1008 -6.63 31.89 -20.24
N GLY A 1009 -5.87 30.84 -19.88
CA GLY A 1009 -6.40 29.48 -19.79
C GLY A 1009 -7.59 29.33 -18.84
N LEU A 1010 -7.68 30.13 -17.76
CA LEU A 1010 -8.82 30.11 -16.86
C LEU A 1010 -10.08 30.73 -17.50
N LYS A 1011 -9.90 31.77 -18.33
CA LYS A 1011 -10.99 32.36 -19.10
C LYS A 1011 -11.45 31.40 -20.20
N GLU A 1012 -10.51 30.74 -20.86
CA GLU A 1012 -10.80 29.68 -21.84
C GLU A 1012 -11.58 28.53 -21.22
N ALA A 1013 -11.19 28.07 -20.02
CA ALA A 1013 -11.93 27.03 -19.29
C ALA A 1013 -13.39 27.43 -19.02
N ARG A 1014 -13.63 28.64 -18.51
CA ARG A 1014 -15.00 29.14 -18.26
C ARG A 1014 -15.82 29.28 -19.54
N ASN A 1015 -15.19 29.68 -20.65
CA ASN A 1015 -15.85 29.71 -21.95
C ASN A 1015 -16.14 28.30 -22.47
N LEU A 1016 -15.21 27.36 -22.30
CA LEU A 1016 -15.37 25.96 -22.68
C LEU A 1016 -16.54 25.30 -21.94
N ILE A 1017 -16.69 25.58 -20.65
CA ILE A 1017 -17.85 25.16 -19.83
C ILE A 1017 -19.14 25.63 -20.50
N LEU A 1018 -19.26 26.94 -20.78
CA LEU A 1018 -20.45 27.52 -21.38
C LEU A 1018 -20.77 26.93 -22.77
N GLU A 1019 -19.78 26.82 -23.64
CA GLU A 1019 -19.97 26.28 -24.99
C GLU A 1019 -20.30 24.78 -24.96
N THR A 1020 -19.75 24.04 -24.00
CA THR A 1020 -20.10 22.63 -23.77
C THR A 1020 -21.55 22.49 -23.31
N ILE A 1021 -22.00 23.32 -22.37
CA ILE A 1021 -23.41 23.39 -21.96
C ILE A 1021 -24.30 23.65 -23.17
N LYS A 1022 -24.00 24.69 -23.96
CA LYS A 1022 -24.77 25.04 -25.18
C LYS A 1022 -24.83 23.90 -26.19
N ARG A 1023 -23.80 23.06 -26.26
CA ARG A 1023 -23.74 21.91 -27.16
C ARG A 1023 -24.57 20.74 -26.65
N TRP A 1024 -24.57 20.45 -25.35
CA TRP A 1024 -25.35 19.34 -24.79
C TRP A 1024 -26.84 19.63 -24.67
N ILE A 1025 -27.24 20.89 -24.55
CA ILE A 1025 -28.65 21.29 -24.45
C ILE A 1025 -29.33 21.48 -25.81
N LYS A 1026 -28.61 21.41 -26.94
CA LYS A 1026 -29.23 21.38 -28.28
C LYS A 1026 -29.79 19.98 -28.50
#